data_AF-A0AAD8SH48-F1
#
_entry.id   AF-A0AAD8SH48-F1
#
_cell.length_a   1.000
_cell.length_b   1.000
_cell.length_c   1.000
_cell.angle_alpha   90.00
_cell.angle_beta   90.00
_cell.angle_gamma   90.00
#
_symmetry.space_group_name_H-M   'P 1'
#
loop_
_entity.id
_entity.type
_entity.pdbx_description
1 polymer ?
#
loop_
_entity_poly.entity_id
_entity_poly.type
_entity_poly.pdbx_seq_one_letter_code
_entity_poly.pdbx_strand_id
1 'polypeptide(L)'
;MVPNGLLPNASAGVTRRLDPDRWAVAESRAAELIARIQPNAYSQGRRHAVYNYVQRIIRNCLSCQVFTFGSGPLKTYLPDGDIDVTLFTNSEELKDTWANLVRDALEHEEKNKTAELCVKEVQYIQAEVKLIKCLVDNIVVDISFNQVGGLCTLSFLEQVDNLINKKHLFKRSIILVKAWCFYESRVLGAHHGLISTYALETLVLYIFHVFNNCFTGPLEVLYRFLEFFSNFDWEKFCLSLWGPVPINSLPDMAADSPRMDTDDLLLSKAFLDRCSQLYGVAARTLENQGQPFVSKHFNVIDPLRTNKNLGRSVSKGNYLRIRSAFSFGAKRLAKLLECPNEDLVAEVNQFFINTLTRHGSALHRPPPTARRPPPPMPSPPLPKLVCLPLLLALALAATLLYAAGLHATLARVRPAPNPATMRDGQTTLALRLAKQLAPASGATKGNVAFSPVSIHAALSLVAAGARGATLDQLLAFLGAPSAAALADSGRRVVHRVLADRAASGGPRVLFGGGIWSDASCGALRTAFRDVAVQSYKSEARTMSFANEPEEVAKAINGWAKKATNNIIDSIISPKDIAGGTVLVLANAVYFKAKWEIPFESSDTRPGSFHRLDGSRVDAQFMSRTMYGAQYASCSDGFKVLQLPYEHGVASPDTRYSMYIFLPDERGGIASMLDAVTAEPDYLYNVLNKTAANTVRVTLPKFAISFNRNLVDDLRLLGLSLPFSAGSADLRGIFEKEWQAFIGKVLHKAVVKVDEEGTEAAAVTMIMMDGAGREQPVEFVADHPFSFFIMEERSGVIVFAGHVLDPTTN
;
A
#
# COMPACT_ATOMS: atom_id res chain seq x y z
N MET A 1 23.40 24.61 26.12
CA MET A 1 22.47 23.60 25.57
C MET A 1 23.26 22.34 25.31
N VAL A 2 22.89 21.23 25.95
CA VAL A 2 23.47 19.90 25.71
C VAL A 2 22.31 18.93 25.50
N PRO A 3 21.83 18.74 24.26
CA PRO A 3 20.68 17.88 23.99
C PRO A 3 21.01 16.40 24.17
N ASN A 4 20.06 15.63 24.68
CA ASN A 4 20.21 14.19 24.87
C ASN A 4 19.65 13.37 23.69
N GLY A 5 20.02 12.08 23.61
CA GLY A 5 19.56 11.14 22.58
C GLY A 5 20.25 11.29 21.21
N LEU A 6 21.34 12.05 21.13
CA LEU A 6 22.12 12.27 19.91
C LEU A 6 23.24 11.22 19.72
N LEU A 7 23.65 11.01 18.47
CA LEU A 7 24.86 10.26 18.12
C LEU A 7 26.11 10.91 18.74
N PRO A 8 27.17 10.12 19.05
CA PRO A 8 28.42 10.64 19.60
C PRO A 8 29.00 11.80 18.78
N ASN A 9 29.49 12.83 19.47
CA ASN A 9 30.05 14.07 18.92
C ASN A 9 29.08 14.97 18.12
N ALA A 10 27.83 14.58 17.88
CA ALA A 10 26.90 15.38 17.08
C ALA A 10 26.40 16.66 17.77
N SER A 11 26.44 16.71 19.11
CA SER A 11 25.95 17.87 19.89
C SER A 11 26.58 19.19 19.44
N ALA A 12 27.87 19.22 19.10
CA ALA A 12 28.56 20.44 18.71
C ALA A 12 27.96 21.09 17.44
N GLY A 13 27.57 20.27 16.46
CA GLY A 13 26.89 20.73 15.25
C GLY A 13 25.49 21.26 15.58
N VAL A 14 24.66 20.43 16.22
CA VAL A 14 23.28 20.75 16.64
C VAL A 14 23.18 22.02 17.49
N THR A 15 24.22 22.35 18.26
CA THR A 15 24.28 23.55 19.12
C THR A 15 24.93 24.78 18.45
N ARG A 16 25.41 24.69 17.20
CA ARG A 16 26.12 25.79 16.51
C ARG A 16 25.29 27.06 16.52
N ARG A 17 25.83 28.18 17.01
CA ARG A 17 25.16 29.49 16.97
C ARG A 17 25.07 29.98 15.52
N LEU A 18 23.90 30.50 15.14
CA LEU A 18 23.67 31.13 13.84
C LEU A 18 24.00 32.63 13.92
N ASP A 19 24.45 33.20 12.80
CA ASP A 19 24.65 34.64 12.65
C ASP A 19 23.27 35.33 12.55
N PRO A 20 22.90 36.25 13.48
CA PRO A 20 21.55 36.80 13.54
C PRO A 20 21.17 37.64 12.31
N ASP A 21 22.08 38.49 11.83
CA ASP A 21 21.80 39.46 10.76
C ASP A 21 21.67 38.73 9.42
N ARG A 22 22.59 37.79 9.17
CA ARG A 22 22.57 36.91 8.01
C ARG A 22 21.32 36.02 7.99
N TRP A 23 20.96 35.43 9.13
CA TRP A 23 19.81 34.54 9.21
C TRP A 23 18.48 35.30 9.10
N ALA A 24 18.41 36.57 9.54
CA ALA A 24 17.24 37.43 9.36
C ALA A 24 16.88 37.65 7.87
N VAL A 25 17.86 37.75 6.97
CA VAL A 25 17.63 37.84 5.52
C VAL A 25 16.96 36.57 5.00
N ALA A 26 17.48 35.40 5.40
CA ALA A 26 16.93 34.11 5.00
C ALA A 26 15.52 33.86 5.57
N GLU A 27 15.28 34.24 6.84
CA GLU A 27 13.96 34.20 7.49
C GLU A 27 12.94 35.13 6.80
N SER A 28 13.35 36.33 6.36
CA SER A 28 12.49 37.24 5.61
C SER A 28 11.98 36.57 4.32
N ARG A 29 12.89 35.94 3.56
CA ARG A 29 12.50 35.21 2.35
C ARG A 29 11.65 33.97 2.64
N ALA A 30 11.93 33.24 3.72
CA ALA A 30 11.08 32.13 4.16
C ALA A 30 9.68 32.61 4.59
N ALA A 31 9.55 33.80 5.18
CA ALA A 31 8.25 34.38 5.53
C ALA A 31 7.41 34.71 4.27
N GLU A 32 8.03 35.19 3.19
CA GLU A 32 7.35 35.37 1.89
C GLU A 32 6.88 34.05 1.28
N LEU A 33 7.67 32.98 1.40
CA LEU A 33 7.26 31.63 0.98
C LEU A 33 6.04 31.16 1.79
N ILE A 34 6.11 31.24 3.13
CA ILE A 34 5.01 30.88 4.03
C ILE A 34 3.76 31.68 3.69
N ALA A 35 3.87 32.98 3.40
CA ALA A 35 2.74 33.82 3.04
C ALA A 35 1.95 33.33 1.80
N ARG A 36 2.61 32.63 0.87
CA ARG A 36 1.98 32.05 -0.34
C ARG A 36 1.26 30.73 -0.07
N ILE A 37 1.78 29.91 0.86
CA ILE A 37 1.29 28.54 1.11
C ILE A 37 0.44 28.39 2.38
N GLN A 38 0.48 29.36 3.30
CA GLN A 38 -0.27 29.31 4.55
C GLN A 38 -1.79 29.49 4.36
N PRO A 39 -2.62 28.99 5.31
CA PRO A 39 -4.05 29.27 5.37
C PRO A 39 -4.39 30.77 5.32
N ASN A 40 -5.05 31.19 4.25
CA ASN A 40 -5.57 32.54 4.03
C ASN A 40 -7.11 32.56 3.95
N ALA A 41 -7.73 33.73 4.08
CA ALA A 41 -9.18 33.89 4.14
C ALA A 41 -9.93 33.24 2.95
N TYR A 42 -9.40 33.36 1.73
CA TYR A 42 -9.97 32.71 0.54
C TYR A 42 -9.94 31.17 0.63
N SER A 43 -8.78 30.61 1.00
CA SER A 43 -8.63 29.15 1.18
C SER A 43 -9.50 28.61 2.32
N GLN A 44 -9.64 29.37 3.42
CA GLN A 44 -10.50 29.02 4.55
C GLN A 44 -11.97 29.07 4.15
N GLY A 45 -12.39 30.09 3.38
CA GLY A 45 -13.74 30.20 2.85
C GLY A 45 -14.13 29.01 1.95
N ARG A 46 -13.26 28.62 1.00
CA ARG A 46 -13.49 27.44 0.15
C ARG A 46 -13.58 26.14 0.96
N ARG A 47 -12.63 25.90 1.88
CA ARG A 47 -12.63 24.71 2.74
C ARG A 47 -13.86 24.67 3.67
N HIS A 48 -14.32 25.82 4.16
CA HIS A 48 -15.52 25.92 4.97
C HIS A 48 -16.80 25.65 4.15
N ALA A 49 -16.88 26.13 2.90
CA ALA A 49 -17.98 25.80 2.00
C ALA A 49 -18.06 24.29 1.70
N VAL A 50 -16.92 23.67 1.35
CA VAL A 50 -16.81 22.21 1.17
C VAL A 50 -17.24 21.46 2.42
N TYR A 51 -16.72 21.83 3.59
CA TYR A 51 -17.10 21.20 4.86
C TYR A 51 -18.61 21.33 5.16
N ASN A 52 -19.20 22.53 5.00
CA ASN A 52 -20.61 22.75 5.25
C ASN A 52 -21.51 21.99 4.26
N TYR A 53 -21.03 21.74 3.04
CA TYR A 53 -21.72 20.93 2.04
C TYR A 53 -21.66 19.43 2.39
N VAL A 54 -20.46 18.90 2.66
CA VAL A 54 -20.28 17.50 3.12
C VAL A 54 -21.05 17.25 4.42
N GLN A 55 -21.05 18.18 5.37
CA GLN A 55 -21.82 18.10 6.61
C GLN A 55 -23.33 18.06 6.34
N ARG A 56 -23.85 18.78 5.33
CA ARG A 56 -25.27 18.69 4.94
C ARG A 56 -25.61 17.32 4.35
N ILE A 57 -24.81 16.81 3.41
CA ILE A 57 -25.00 15.48 2.81
C ILE A 57 -25.06 14.41 3.91
N ILE A 58 -24.08 14.42 4.82
CA ILE A 58 -24.01 13.49 5.95
C ILE A 58 -25.22 13.62 6.87
N ARG A 59 -25.62 14.84 7.27
CA ARG A 59 -26.76 15.04 8.18
C ARG A 59 -28.10 14.67 7.56
N ASN A 60 -28.22 14.71 6.23
CA ASN A 60 -29.42 14.29 5.52
C ASN A 60 -29.59 12.76 5.50
N CYS A 61 -28.50 11.98 5.53
CA CYS A 61 -28.57 10.51 5.59
C CYS A 61 -28.37 9.92 7.00
N LEU A 62 -27.80 10.67 7.93
CA LEU A 62 -27.42 10.16 9.25
C LEU A 62 -27.59 11.20 10.38
N SER A 63 -28.36 10.83 11.41
CA SER A 63 -28.43 11.58 12.67
C SER A 63 -27.11 11.47 13.44
N CYS A 64 -26.22 12.44 13.25
CA CYS A 64 -24.88 12.46 13.82
C CYS A 64 -24.35 13.89 14.04
N GLN A 65 -23.31 14.00 14.86
CA GLN A 65 -22.46 15.18 14.94
C GLN A 65 -21.27 14.99 13.99
N VAL A 66 -20.88 16.06 13.30
CA VAL A 66 -19.81 16.07 12.30
C VAL A 66 -18.87 17.21 12.66
N PHE A 67 -17.57 16.94 12.74
CA PHE A 67 -16.52 17.90 13.09
C PHE A 67 -15.35 17.81 12.12
N THR A 68 -14.60 18.89 11.94
CA THR A 68 -13.24 18.82 11.40
C THR A 68 -12.23 18.57 12.52
N PHE A 69 -11.11 17.94 12.19
CA PHE A 69 -9.97 17.79 13.09
C PHE A 69 -8.65 17.96 12.31
N GLY A 70 -7.50 17.72 12.95
CA GLY A 70 -6.21 17.76 12.25
C GLY A 70 -5.81 19.14 11.70
N SER A 71 -5.18 19.16 10.53
CA SER A 71 -4.50 20.34 9.98
C SER A 71 -5.44 21.51 9.64
N GLY A 72 -6.71 21.20 9.35
CA GLY A 72 -7.76 22.16 8.98
C GLY A 72 -8.02 23.20 10.07
N PRO A 73 -8.65 22.82 11.19
CA PRO A 73 -8.95 23.71 12.32
C PRO A 73 -7.69 24.25 13.01
N LEU A 74 -6.58 23.49 13.05
CA LEU A 74 -5.29 23.94 13.59
C LEU A 74 -4.63 25.04 12.72
N LYS A 75 -5.12 25.25 11.48
CA LYS A 75 -4.57 26.16 10.48
C LYS A 75 -3.09 25.88 10.14
N THR A 76 -2.76 24.59 9.97
CA THR A 76 -1.43 24.10 9.55
C THR A 76 -1.47 23.26 8.27
N TYR A 77 -2.53 23.41 7.47
CA TYR A 77 -2.67 22.76 6.17
C TYR A 77 -1.85 23.46 5.08
N LEU A 78 -1.36 22.68 4.10
CA LEU A 78 -0.75 23.16 2.87
C LEU A 78 -1.85 23.44 1.80
N PRO A 79 -1.56 24.17 0.70
CA PRO A 79 -2.57 24.51 -0.31
C PRO A 79 -3.33 23.28 -0.84
N ASP A 80 -2.59 22.21 -1.15
CA ASP A 80 -3.09 20.93 -1.66
C ASP A 80 -3.58 19.96 -0.56
N GLY A 81 -3.61 20.39 0.71
CA GLY A 81 -3.96 19.52 1.84
C GLY A 81 -5.42 19.07 1.83
N ASP A 82 -5.69 17.95 2.49
CA ASP A 82 -7.01 17.38 2.73
C ASP A 82 -7.86 18.19 3.75
N ILE A 83 -9.13 17.82 3.88
CA ILE A 83 -10.02 18.18 4.98
C ILE A 83 -10.35 16.91 5.76
N ASP A 84 -9.74 16.74 6.93
CA ASP A 84 -10.10 15.69 7.88
C ASP A 84 -11.49 15.97 8.50
N VAL A 85 -12.44 15.06 8.31
CA VAL A 85 -13.78 15.08 8.90
C VAL A 85 -13.96 13.86 9.79
N THR A 86 -14.60 14.02 10.95
CA THR A 86 -14.99 12.89 11.78
C THR A 86 -16.44 12.97 12.27
N LEU A 87 -17.09 11.81 12.34
CA LEU A 87 -18.48 11.65 12.75
C LEU A 87 -18.58 10.98 14.12
N PHE A 88 -19.57 11.43 14.90
CA PHE A 88 -19.99 10.82 16.17
C PHE A 88 -21.50 10.61 16.17
N THR A 89 -21.95 9.46 16.64
CA THR A 89 -23.37 9.16 16.88
C THR A 89 -23.56 8.56 18.25
N ASN A 90 -24.72 8.78 18.85
CA ASN A 90 -25.12 8.20 20.13
C ASN A 90 -25.84 6.84 19.95
N SER A 91 -26.16 6.44 18.70
CA SER A 91 -26.75 5.14 18.39
C SER A 91 -25.67 4.07 18.23
N GLU A 92 -25.78 2.97 18.97
CA GLU A 92 -24.87 1.83 18.80
C GLU A 92 -25.19 1.02 17.55
N GLU A 93 -26.46 0.92 17.17
CA GLU A 93 -26.96 0.17 16.02
C GLU A 93 -26.40 0.68 14.69
N LEU A 94 -26.10 1.98 14.59
CA LEU A 94 -25.58 2.62 13.39
C LEU A 94 -24.05 2.47 13.21
N LYS A 95 -23.31 1.95 14.21
CA LYS A 95 -21.83 1.86 14.20
C LYS A 95 -21.25 0.96 13.08
N ASP A 96 -22.06 0.08 12.49
CA ASP A 96 -21.65 -0.77 11.38
C ASP A 96 -22.26 -0.39 10.02
N THR A 97 -23.30 0.43 10.01
CA THR A 97 -24.01 0.84 8.78
C THR A 97 -23.70 2.27 8.33
N TRP A 98 -23.35 3.18 9.25
CA TRP A 98 -23.06 4.59 8.95
C TRP A 98 -22.02 4.84 7.86
N ALA A 99 -20.97 4.03 7.76
CA ALA A 99 -19.97 4.16 6.71
C ALA A 99 -20.54 3.84 5.31
N ASN A 100 -21.47 2.89 5.22
CA ASN A 100 -22.20 2.63 3.98
C ASN A 100 -23.18 3.78 3.70
N LEU A 101 -23.97 4.22 4.68
CA LEU A 101 -24.94 5.32 4.52
C LEU A 101 -24.29 6.64 4.06
N VAL A 102 -23.10 6.97 4.60
CA VAL A 102 -22.35 8.16 4.18
C VAL A 102 -21.75 7.99 2.79
N ARG A 103 -21.21 6.80 2.47
CA ARG A 103 -20.72 6.49 1.10
C ARG A 103 -21.85 6.61 0.09
N ASP A 104 -22.98 5.94 0.33
CA ASP A 104 -24.12 5.87 -0.59
C ASP A 104 -24.71 7.26 -0.84
N ALA A 105 -24.75 8.13 0.19
CA ALA A 105 -25.16 9.53 0.05
C ALA A 105 -24.17 10.36 -0.80
N LEU A 106 -22.87 10.13 -0.66
CA LEU A 106 -21.84 10.80 -1.47
C LEU A 106 -21.81 10.28 -2.92
N GLU A 107 -21.98 8.98 -3.15
CA GLU A 107 -22.11 8.36 -4.48
C GLU A 107 -23.41 8.75 -5.19
N HIS A 108 -24.45 9.12 -4.44
CA HIS A 108 -25.66 9.73 -4.99
C HIS A 108 -25.38 11.18 -5.44
N GLU A 109 -24.72 11.98 -4.60
CA GLU A 109 -24.40 13.37 -4.91
C GLU A 109 -23.34 13.52 -6.02
N GLU A 110 -22.43 12.56 -6.18
CA GLU A 110 -21.52 12.47 -7.33
C GLU A 110 -22.26 12.37 -8.68
N LYS A 111 -23.47 11.79 -8.68
CA LYS A 111 -24.33 11.67 -9.87
C LYS A 111 -25.27 12.86 -10.04
N ASN A 112 -25.35 13.76 -9.05
CA ASN A 112 -26.25 14.91 -9.06
C ASN A 112 -25.69 16.06 -9.93
N LYS A 113 -26.17 16.15 -11.17
CA LYS A 113 -25.79 17.23 -12.12
C LYS A 113 -26.23 18.65 -11.68
N THR A 114 -27.07 18.75 -10.66
CA THR A 114 -27.56 20.01 -10.06
C THR A 114 -26.96 20.30 -8.67
N ALA A 115 -25.97 19.52 -8.26
CA ALA A 115 -25.21 19.68 -7.02
C ALA A 115 -24.63 21.10 -6.85
N GLU A 116 -24.63 21.61 -5.62
CA GLU A 116 -24.03 22.92 -5.28
C GLU A 116 -22.52 22.91 -5.46
N LEU A 117 -21.87 21.82 -5.06
CA LEU A 117 -20.44 21.55 -5.29
C LEU A 117 -20.29 20.17 -5.91
N CYS A 118 -19.40 20.05 -6.89
CA CYS A 118 -19.15 18.77 -7.57
C CYS A 118 -18.41 17.80 -6.64
N VAL A 119 -19.07 16.70 -6.29
CA VAL A 119 -18.48 15.53 -5.62
C VAL A 119 -17.95 14.57 -6.70
N LYS A 120 -16.77 13.98 -6.49
CA LYS A 120 -16.17 12.97 -7.35
C LYS A 120 -15.34 11.96 -6.55
N GLU A 121 -15.05 10.82 -7.17
CA GLU A 121 -14.05 9.85 -6.71
C GLU A 121 -14.33 9.36 -5.28
N VAL A 122 -15.59 9.01 -5.01
CA VAL A 122 -15.99 8.47 -3.70
C VAL A 122 -15.40 7.07 -3.53
N GLN A 123 -14.52 6.92 -2.54
CA GLN A 123 -13.79 5.69 -2.25
C GLN A 123 -13.98 5.30 -0.78
N TYR A 124 -14.30 4.03 -0.52
CA TYR A 124 -14.36 3.49 0.84
C TYR A 124 -13.11 2.65 1.14
N ILE A 125 -12.28 3.15 2.04
CA ILE A 125 -11.00 2.57 2.44
C ILE A 125 -11.20 1.80 3.75
N GLN A 126 -11.10 0.46 3.66
CA GLN A 126 -11.17 -0.44 4.82
C GLN A 126 -9.78 -0.58 5.47
N ALA A 127 -9.41 0.38 6.31
CA ALA A 127 -8.21 0.33 7.16
C ALA A 127 -8.58 0.14 8.65
N GLU A 128 -7.58 0.11 9.55
CA GLU A 128 -7.74 0.10 11.02
C GLU A 128 -8.78 1.15 11.50
N VAL A 129 -8.82 2.29 10.82
CA VAL A 129 -9.92 3.27 10.87
C VAL A 129 -10.69 3.19 9.56
N LYS A 130 -11.98 2.87 9.62
CA LYS A 130 -12.92 2.99 8.48
C LYS A 130 -12.84 4.43 7.94
N LEU A 131 -12.51 4.61 6.67
CA LEU A 131 -12.30 5.93 6.05
C LEU A 131 -13.04 6.01 4.70
N ILE A 132 -13.74 7.11 4.45
CA ILE A 132 -14.31 7.45 3.13
C ILE A 132 -13.53 8.64 2.61
N LYS A 133 -13.00 8.53 1.39
CA LYS A 133 -12.26 9.58 0.70
C LYS A 133 -13.08 10.06 -0.50
N CYS A 134 -13.14 11.37 -0.73
CA CYS A 134 -13.73 11.91 -1.95
C CYS A 134 -13.10 13.26 -2.32
N LEU A 135 -13.32 13.70 -3.55
CA LEU A 135 -13.06 15.06 -4.01
C LEU A 135 -14.35 15.87 -3.96
N VAL A 136 -14.29 17.09 -3.41
CA VAL A 136 -15.38 18.06 -3.44
C VAL A 136 -14.83 19.41 -3.87
N ASP A 137 -15.26 19.92 -5.02
CA ASP A 137 -14.71 21.14 -5.66
C ASP A 137 -13.16 21.10 -5.79
N ASN A 138 -12.63 19.92 -6.14
CA ASN A 138 -11.20 19.61 -6.23
C ASN A 138 -10.42 19.73 -4.90
N ILE A 139 -11.10 19.67 -3.76
CA ILE A 139 -10.48 19.51 -2.43
C ILE A 139 -10.72 18.07 -1.95
N VAL A 140 -9.66 17.39 -1.51
CA VAL A 140 -9.74 16.06 -0.91
C VAL A 140 -10.40 16.16 0.47
N VAL A 141 -11.38 15.29 0.75
CA VAL A 141 -12.06 15.18 2.03
C VAL A 141 -11.91 13.75 2.56
N ASP A 142 -11.36 13.62 3.76
CA ASP A 142 -11.05 12.34 4.42
C ASP A 142 -11.98 12.19 5.61
N ILE A 143 -13.02 11.37 5.43
CA ILE A 143 -14.17 11.22 6.32
C ILE A 143 -14.01 9.95 7.15
N SER A 144 -13.80 10.14 8.45
CA SER A 144 -13.50 9.09 9.42
C SER A 144 -14.57 9.03 10.51
N PHE A 145 -14.47 8.04 11.40
CA PHE A 145 -15.48 7.80 12.44
C PHE A 145 -14.84 7.73 13.83
N ASN A 146 -15.51 8.31 14.83
CA ASN A 146 -15.10 8.29 16.24
C ASN A 146 -13.64 8.76 16.53
N GLN A 147 -13.09 9.73 15.79
CA GLN A 147 -11.71 10.19 15.98
C GLN A 147 -11.53 11.15 17.18
N VAL A 148 -11.94 10.70 18.39
CA VAL A 148 -11.73 11.42 19.65
C VAL A 148 -10.26 11.82 19.83
N GLY A 149 -9.34 10.89 19.55
CA GLY A 149 -7.89 11.16 19.64
C GLY A 149 -7.41 12.27 18.71
N GLY A 150 -8.04 12.46 17.54
CA GLY A 150 -7.73 13.56 16.62
C GLY A 150 -8.17 14.92 17.17
N LEU A 151 -9.31 14.99 17.86
CA LEU A 151 -9.78 16.20 18.56
C LEU A 151 -8.95 16.52 19.81
N CYS A 152 -8.53 15.50 20.56
CA CYS A 152 -7.60 15.65 21.68
C CYS A 152 -6.24 16.18 21.21
N THR A 153 -5.71 15.63 20.11
CA THR A 153 -4.46 16.10 19.47
C THR A 153 -4.57 17.56 19.03
N LEU A 154 -5.66 17.94 18.34
CA LEU A 154 -5.94 19.33 17.96
C LEU A 154 -5.91 20.26 19.18
N SER A 155 -6.61 19.88 20.25
CA SER A 155 -6.72 20.69 21.47
C SER A 155 -5.38 20.83 22.21
N PHE A 156 -4.58 19.77 22.23
CA PHE A 156 -3.23 19.77 22.76
C PHE A 156 -2.30 20.70 21.97
N LEU A 157 -2.30 20.60 20.64
CA LEU A 157 -1.45 21.43 19.78
C LEU A 157 -1.88 22.91 19.79
N GLU A 158 -3.17 23.21 20.00
CA GLU A 158 -3.64 24.57 20.28
C GLU A 158 -3.14 25.09 21.64
N GLN A 159 -3.17 24.30 22.73
CA GLN A 159 -2.55 24.73 23.99
C GLN A 159 -1.05 24.99 23.86
N VAL A 160 -0.34 24.15 23.10
CA VAL A 160 1.10 24.29 22.82
C VAL A 160 1.41 25.57 22.03
N ASP A 161 0.65 25.89 20.98
CA ASP A 161 0.82 27.14 20.21
C ASP A 161 0.58 28.38 21.09
N ASN A 162 -0.42 28.31 21.98
CA ASN A 162 -0.72 29.36 22.96
C ASN A 162 0.36 29.48 24.06
N LEU A 163 1.04 28.39 24.44
CA LEU A 163 2.20 28.42 25.34
C LEU A 163 3.42 29.04 24.66
N ILE A 164 3.67 28.68 23.40
CA ILE A 164 4.80 29.20 22.60
C ILE A 164 4.63 30.70 22.30
N ASN A 165 3.40 31.18 22.10
CA ASN A 165 2.96 32.58 22.04
C ASN A 165 3.82 33.57 21.22
N LYS A 166 4.48 33.11 20.15
CA LYS A 166 5.34 33.95 19.29
C LYS A 166 4.68 34.24 17.94
N LYS A 167 3.51 34.88 17.91
CA LYS A 167 2.73 35.13 16.68
C LYS A 167 2.53 33.84 15.85
N HIS A 168 2.04 32.79 16.51
CA HIS A 168 1.86 31.44 15.96
C HIS A 168 3.12 30.84 15.31
N LEU A 169 4.31 31.10 15.88
CA LEU A 169 5.59 30.58 15.39
C LEU A 169 5.59 29.05 15.26
N PHE A 170 4.95 28.33 16.18
CA PHE A 170 4.80 26.87 16.12
C PHE A 170 4.04 26.44 14.86
N LYS A 171 2.82 26.95 14.65
CA LYS A 171 2.02 26.67 13.44
C LYS A 171 2.73 27.07 12.14
N ARG A 172 3.38 28.24 12.11
CA ARG A 172 4.19 28.71 10.96
C ARG A 172 5.37 27.78 10.65
N SER A 173 6.01 27.24 11.70
CA SER A 173 7.08 26.25 11.56
C SER A 173 6.55 24.91 11.07
N ILE A 174 5.40 24.44 11.59
CA ILE A 174 4.72 23.24 11.05
C ILE A 174 4.43 23.40 9.56
N ILE A 175 3.94 24.56 9.10
CA ILE A 175 3.67 24.82 7.68
C ILE A 175 4.95 24.71 6.85
N LEU A 176 6.05 25.35 7.26
CA LEU A 176 7.32 25.32 6.51
C LEU A 176 7.94 23.91 6.50
N VAL A 177 7.92 23.22 7.64
CA VAL A 177 8.44 21.84 7.78
C VAL A 177 7.57 20.86 6.99
N LYS A 178 6.24 20.98 7.02
CA LYS A 178 5.32 20.21 6.15
C LYS A 178 5.63 20.47 4.68
N ALA A 179 5.80 21.73 4.27
CA ALA A 179 6.08 22.08 2.88
C ALA A 179 7.37 21.42 2.38
N TRP A 180 8.45 21.47 3.18
CA TRP A 180 9.69 20.77 2.88
C TRP A 180 9.51 19.24 2.83
N CYS A 181 8.86 18.66 3.85
CA CYS A 181 8.63 17.22 3.91
C CYS A 181 7.72 16.69 2.79
N PHE A 182 6.82 17.52 2.26
CA PHE A 182 5.85 17.12 1.24
C PHE A 182 6.33 17.43 -0.19
N TYR A 183 6.72 18.67 -0.49
CA TYR A 183 7.10 19.10 -1.83
C TYR A 183 8.56 18.78 -2.18
N GLU A 184 9.49 18.95 -1.24
CA GLU A 184 10.94 18.86 -1.54
C GLU A 184 11.50 17.44 -1.32
N SER A 185 11.22 16.80 -0.19
CA SER A 185 11.77 15.47 0.15
C SER A 185 10.77 14.31 0.01
N ARG A 186 9.47 14.60 -0.08
CA ARG A 186 8.37 13.64 -0.24
C ARG A 186 8.35 12.54 0.85
N VAL A 187 8.63 12.90 2.11
CA VAL A 187 8.70 12.02 3.30
C VAL A 187 7.50 12.15 4.26
N LEU A 188 6.44 12.87 3.87
CA LEU A 188 5.19 13.01 4.61
C LEU A 188 4.07 12.19 3.97
N GLY A 189 3.33 11.40 4.77
CA GLY A 189 2.16 10.64 4.32
C GLY A 189 2.04 9.24 4.93
N ALA A 190 1.24 9.08 5.98
CA ALA A 190 1.10 7.83 6.72
C ALA A 190 0.69 6.63 5.85
N HIS A 191 -0.24 6.84 4.91
CA HIS A 191 -0.72 5.80 3.98
C HIS A 191 0.37 5.22 3.07
N HIS A 192 1.46 5.96 2.82
CA HIS A 192 2.59 5.50 2.01
C HIS A 192 3.72 4.89 2.86
N GLY A 193 3.45 4.62 4.14
CA GLY A 193 4.44 4.16 5.11
C GLY A 193 5.49 5.23 5.45
N LEU A 194 5.13 6.52 5.35
CA LEU A 194 6.01 7.66 5.65
C LEU A 194 5.63 8.29 7.01
N ILE A 195 6.23 9.43 7.34
CA ILE A 195 5.93 10.18 8.57
C ILE A 195 4.45 10.60 8.54
N SER A 196 3.72 10.39 9.65
CA SER A 196 2.35 10.88 9.80
C SER A 196 2.34 12.38 10.16
N THR A 197 1.25 13.09 9.83
CA THR A 197 1.10 14.52 10.19
C THR A 197 1.34 14.77 11.68
N TYR A 198 0.74 13.95 12.56
CA TYR A 198 0.92 14.09 14.00
C TYR A 198 2.32 13.70 14.49
N ALA A 199 2.99 12.71 13.87
CA ALA A 199 4.40 12.44 14.15
C ALA A 199 5.27 13.66 13.80
N LEU A 200 5.05 14.29 12.63
CA LEU A 200 5.77 15.49 12.22
C LEU A 200 5.54 16.67 13.19
N GLU A 201 4.30 16.89 13.61
CA GLU A 201 3.93 17.95 14.56
C GLU A 201 4.55 17.71 15.94
N THR A 202 4.63 16.45 16.38
CA THR A 202 5.33 16.04 17.63
C THR A 202 6.84 16.24 17.51
N LEU A 203 7.44 15.93 16.36
CA LEU A 203 8.87 16.18 16.08
C LEU A 203 9.20 17.67 16.11
N VAL A 204 8.38 18.51 15.46
CA VAL A 204 8.54 19.98 15.51
C VAL A 204 8.39 20.48 16.95
N LEU A 205 7.42 19.98 17.72
CA LEU A 205 7.25 20.34 19.13
C LEU A 205 8.48 19.96 19.99
N TYR A 206 9.06 18.78 19.77
CA TYR A 206 10.29 18.38 20.46
C TYR A 206 11.46 19.34 20.19
N ILE A 207 11.55 19.92 18.99
CA ILE A 207 12.54 20.95 18.67
C ILE A 207 12.28 22.25 19.46
N PHE A 208 11.03 22.71 19.57
CA PHE A 208 10.70 23.82 20.48
C PHE A 208 11.03 23.51 21.94
N HIS A 209 10.85 22.26 22.36
CA HIS A 209 11.14 21.81 23.72
C HIS A 209 12.63 21.84 24.05
N VAL A 210 13.47 21.20 23.23
CA VAL A 210 14.93 21.13 23.41
C VAL A 210 15.61 22.50 23.33
N PHE A 211 15.16 23.36 22.40
CA PHE A 211 15.74 24.71 22.22
C PHE A 211 15.04 25.78 23.09
N ASN A 212 14.16 25.38 24.02
CA ASN A 212 13.40 26.25 24.92
C ASN A 212 12.71 27.45 24.23
N ASN A 213 12.10 27.23 23.06
CA ASN A 213 11.46 28.27 22.22
C ASN A 213 12.43 29.42 21.79
N CYS A 214 13.74 29.24 21.85
CA CYS A 214 14.75 30.25 21.48
C CYS A 214 15.05 30.27 19.97
N PHE A 215 14.05 30.64 19.15
CA PHE A 215 14.21 30.78 17.69
C PHE A 215 13.92 32.19 17.18
N THR A 216 14.60 32.58 16.09
CA THR A 216 14.31 33.81 15.32
C THR A 216 13.07 33.66 14.44
N GLY A 217 12.84 32.48 13.86
CA GLY A 217 11.73 32.24 12.95
C GLY A 217 11.59 30.79 12.48
N PRO A 218 10.66 30.53 11.54
CA PRO A 218 10.38 29.19 11.02
C PRO A 218 11.55 28.53 10.29
N LEU A 219 12.43 29.28 9.63
CA LEU A 219 13.56 28.71 8.89
C LEU A 219 14.63 28.16 9.84
N GLU A 220 14.89 28.84 10.96
CA GLU A 220 15.73 28.30 12.04
C GLU A 220 15.14 26.99 12.58
N VAL A 221 13.82 26.95 12.83
CA VAL A 221 13.16 25.73 13.32
C VAL A 221 13.33 24.57 12.33
N LEU A 222 13.20 24.82 11.02
CA LEU A 222 13.45 23.80 10.00
C LEU A 222 14.93 23.37 9.96
N TYR A 223 15.88 24.31 10.06
CA TYR A 223 17.30 23.99 10.13
C TYR A 223 17.60 23.08 11.32
N ARG A 224 17.15 23.46 12.53
CA ARG A 224 17.33 22.66 13.75
C ARG A 224 16.62 21.32 13.69
N PHE A 225 15.42 21.25 13.12
CA PHE A 225 14.69 20.00 12.90
C PHE A 225 15.52 19.02 12.05
N LEU A 226 16.07 19.47 10.93
CA LEU A 226 16.86 18.62 10.03
C LEU A 226 18.21 18.25 10.64
N GLU A 227 18.91 19.21 11.25
CA GLU A 227 20.19 19.03 11.93
C GLU A 227 20.07 18.07 13.13
N PHE A 228 19.03 18.21 13.95
CA PHE A 228 18.77 17.36 15.11
C PHE A 228 18.37 15.93 14.68
N PHE A 229 17.30 15.76 13.89
CA PHE A 229 16.76 14.42 13.61
C PHE A 229 17.58 13.59 12.61
N SER A 230 18.52 14.21 11.87
CA SER A 230 19.56 13.47 11.14
C SER A 230 20.65 12.90 12.05
N ASN A 231 20.80 13.45 13.26
CA ASN A 231 21.81 13.07 14.25
C ASN A 231 21.24 12.40 15.52
N PHE A 232 19.92 12.26 15.64
CA PHE A 232 19.29 11.51 16.73
C PHE A 232 19.59 10.00 16.60
N ASP A 233 19.94 9.36 17.71
CA ASP A 233 20.27 7.92 17.76
C ASP A 233 18.99 7.08 17.84
N TRP A 234 18.28 7.02 16.71
CA TRP A 234 17.07 6.22 16.50
C TRP A 234 17.25 4.71 16.73
N GLU A 235 18.48 4.22 16.81
CA GLU A 235 18.81 2.81 17.03
C GLU A 235 18.88 2.47 18.53
N LYS A 236 19.13 3.47 19.39
CA LYS A 236 19.13 3.32 20.85
C LYS A 236 17.92 3.94 21.55
N PHE A 237 17.28 4.96 20.97
CA PHE A 237 16.24 5.72 21.65
C PHE A 237 14.92 5.81 20.86
N CYS A 238 13.82 5.71 21.59
CA CYS A 238 12.52 6.25 21.20
C CYS A 238 12.47 7.74 21.57
N LEU A 239 11.89 8.56 20.69
CA LEU A 239 11.64 9.96 20.98
C LEU A 239 10.37 10.13 21.80
N SER A 240 10.42 10.89 22.90
CA SER A 240 9.26 11.25 23.73
C SER A 240 9.31 12.72 24.11
N LEU A 241 8.18 13.36 24.41
CA LEU A 241 8.20 14.75 24.94
C LEU A 241 8.72 14.83 26.38
N TRP A 242 8.76 13.72 27.11
CA TRP A 242 9.48 13.62 28.39
C TRP A 242 11.00 13.44 28.20
N GLY A 243 11.48 13.33 26.95
CA GLY A 243 12.87 13.11 26.57
C GLY A 243 13.14 11.75 25.91
N PRO A 244 14.39 11.43 25.55
CA PRO A 244 14.71 10.18 24.88
C PRO A 244 14.52 8.99 25.85
N VAL A 245 13.81 7.96 25.39
CA VAL A 245 13.56 6.71 26.12
C VAL A 245 14.44 5.62 25.53
N PRO A 246 15.37 4.99 26.28
CA PRO A 246 16.16 3.87 25.77
C PRO A 246 15.27 2.70 25.29
N ILE A 247 15.58 2.15 24.11
CA ILE A 247 14.82 1.03 23.53
C ILE A 247 14.95 -0.23 24.39
N ASN A 248 16.09 -0.40 25.08
CA ASN A 248 16.32 -1.49 26.03
C ASN A 248 15.61 -1.31 27.39
N SER A 249 15.03 -0.14 27.69
CA SER A 249 14.19 0.10 28.88
C SER A 249 12.70 0.06 28.56
N LEU A 250 12.30 -0.50 27.41
CA LEU A 250 10.91 -0.82 27.13
C LEU A 250 10.53 -2.15 27.82
N PRO A 251 9.36 -2.25 28.48
CA PRO A 251 8.22 -1.33 28.42
C PRO A 251 8.19 -0.25 29.53
N ASP A 252 9.20 -0.16 30.40
CA ASP A 252 9.19 0.69 31.61
C ASP A 252 9.14 2.21 31.32
N MET A 253 9.47 2.63 30.09
CA MET A 253 9.29 4.00 29.59
C MET A 253 10.04 5.09 30.38
N ALA A 254 11.11 4.72 31.08
CA ALA A 254 12.03 5.68 31.69
C ALA A 254 12.63 6.58 30.61
N ALA A 255 12.29 7.88 30.66
CA ALA A 255 12.84 8.90 29.79
C ALA A 255 13.96 9.64 30.52
N ASP A 256 15.11 9.81 29.87
CA ASP A 256 16.11 10.78 30.32
C ASP A 256 15.61 12.21 30.02
N SER A 257 16.16 13.22 30.70
CA SER A 257 15.84 14.62 30.35
C SER A 257 16.21 14.92 28.88
N PRO A 258 15.39 15.68 28.13
CA PRO A 258 15.72 16.18 26.79
C PRO A 258 17.03 17.00 26.72
N ARG A 259 17.46 17.55 27.86
CA ARG A 259 18.69 18.34 28.01
C ARG A 259 19.47 17.91 29.25
N MET A 260 20.79 17.85 29.13
CA MET A 260 21.70 17.56 30.24
C MET A 260 22.15 18.82 31.00
N ASP A 261 21.81 20.02 30.50
CA ASP A 261 22.34 21.30 31.01
C ASP A 261 21.33 22.17 31.78
N THR A 262 20.06 21.76 31.87
CA THR A 262 19.02 22.42 32.69
C THR A 262 17.77 21.54 32.78
N ASP A 263 17.06 21.65 33.92
CA ASP A 263 15.71 21.09 34.11
C ASP A 263 14.59 22.10 33.73
N ASP A 264 14.95 23.38 33.50
CA ASP A 264 14.01 24.40 33.02
C ASP A 264 13.78 24.25 31.51
N LEU A 265 12.64 23.64 31.17
CA LEU A 265 12.25 23.26 29.83
C LEU A 265 10.86 23.83 29.48
N LEU A 266 10.68 24.23 28.21
CA LEU A 266 9.43 24.80 27.69
C LEU A 266 8.16 24.02 28.08
N LEU A 267 8.23 22.70 28.04
CA LEU A 267 7.14 21.80 28.41
C LEU A 267 7.49 21.19 29.77
N SER A 268 7.23 21.93 30.84
CA SER A 268 7.49 21.42 32.19
C SER A 268 6.69 20.14 32.45
N LYS A 269 7.19 19.28 33.34
CA LYS A 269 6.50 18.04 33.72
C LYS A 269 5.03 18.31 34.12
N ALA A 270 4.78 19.35 34.90
CA ALA A 270 3.43 19.76 35.31
C ALA A 270 2.54 20.25 34.15
N PHE A 271 3.10 20.74 33.04
CA PHE A 271 2.37 21.03 31.81
C PHE A 271 2.04 19.75 31.05
N LEU A 272 3.03 18.86 30.86
CA LEU A 272 2.84 17.58 30.17
C LEU A 272 1.81 16.71 30.90
N ASP A 273 1.94 16.52 32.22
CA ASP A 273 1.01 15.75 33.05
C ASP A 273 -0.42 16.31 32.95
N ARG A 274 -0.58 17.64 32.95
CA ARG A 274 -1.88 18.31 32.76
C ARG A 274 -2.45 18.08 31.36
N CYS A 275 -1.62 18.13 30.32
CA CYS A 275 -2.05 17.82 28.96
C CYS A 275 -2.47 16.36 28.82
N SER A 276 -1.73 15.41 29.39
CA SER A 276 -2.10 13.99 29.39
C SER A 276 -3.38 13.73 30.20
N GLN A 277 -3.64 14.48 31.28
CA GLN A 277 -4.92 14.40 32.02
C GLN A 277 -6.11 14.98 31.24
N LEU A 278 -5.94 16.14 30.58
CA LEU A 278 -7.02 16.82 29.86
C LEU A 278 -7.33 16.20 28.49
N TYR A 279 -6.31 15.64 27.82
CA TYR A 279 -6.37 15.19 26.43
C TYR A 279 -6.00 13.71 26.24
N GLY A 280 -5.61 13.00 27.29
CA GLY A 280 -5.46 11.54 27.25
C GLY A 280 -6.80 10.87 27.02
N VAL A 281 -6.89 10.08 25.94
CA VAL A 281 -8.10 9.30 25.66
C VAL A 281 -8.08 8.04 26.52
N ALA A 282 -8.88 8.03 27.59
CA ALA A 282 -9.11 6.85 28.40
C ALA A 282 -9.58 5.67 27.52
N ALA A 283 -8.92 4.52 27.63
CA ALA A 283 -9.26 3.32 26.88
C ALA A 283 -10.63 2.76 27.34
N ARG A 284 -11.70 3.22 26.68
CA ARG A 284 -13.09 2.78 26.92
C ARG A 284 -13.43 1.39 26.36
N THR A 285 -12.48 0.72 25.71
CA THR A 285 -12.54 -0.72 25.40
C THR A 285 -11.49 -1.47 26.20
N LEU A 286 -11.88 -2.61 26.80
CA LEU A 286 -10.96 -3.52 27.50
C LEU A 286 -9.84 -4.04 26.58
N GLU A 287 -10.03 -4.00 25.26
CA GLU A 287 -9.10 -4.51 24.24
C GLU A 287 -7.73 -3.82 24.20
N ASN A 288 -7.59 -2.63 24.80
CA ASN A 288 -6.36 -1.83 24.76
C ASN A 288 -5.78 -1.43 26.13
N GLN A 289 -6.38 -1.89 27.24
CA GLN A 289 -5.74 -1.79 28.56
C GLN A 289 -4.73 -2.93 28.71
N GLY A 290 -3.46 -2.67 28.37
CA GLY A 290 -2.36 -3.62 28.58
C GLY A 290 -1.50 -3.93 27.35
N GLN A 291 -1.77 -3.39 26.16
CA GLN A 291 -0.84 -3.54 25.04
C GLN A 291 0.44 -2.73 25.29
N PRO A 292 1.63 -3.36 25.29
CA PRO A 292 2.91 -2.67 25.45
C PRO A 292 3.26 -1.85 24.21
N PHE A 293 4.14 -0.86 24.36
CA PHE A 293 4.64 -0.09 23.23
C PHE A 293 5.44 -0.98 22.28
N VAL A 294 5.08 -0.98 21.00
CA VAL A 294 5.79 -1.72 19.96
C VAL A 294 6.80 -0.80 19.25
N SER A 295 8.08 -1.04 19.51
CA SER A 295 9.19 -0.41 18.78
C SER A 295 9.27 -0.93 17.34
N LYS A 296 9.56 -0.03 16.41
CA LYS A 296 9.84 -0.27 14.99
C LYS A 296 11.13 0.47 14.62
N HIS A 297 11.25 1.00 13.40
CA HIS A 297 12.46 1.70 12.93
C HIS A 297 12.46 3.21 13.23
N PHE A 298 11.28 3.83 13.24
CA PHE A 298 11.11 5.25 13.54
C PHE A 298 10.17 5.37 14.73
N ASN A 299 10.73 5.65 15.91
CA ASN A 299 10.02 5.48 17.18
C ASN A 299 9.72 6.82 17.82
N VAL A 300 8.48 7.26 17.70
CA VAL A 300 7.97 8.51 18.30
C VAL A 300 6.80 8.15 19.20
N ILE A 301 6.94 8.34 20.50
CA ILE A 301 5.91 8.06 21.51
C ILE A 301 4.83 9.14 21.44
N ASP A 302 3.55 8.72 21.39
CA ASP A 302 2.40 9.62 21.40
C ASP A 302 2.27 10.33 22.77
N PRO A 303 2.38 11.68 22.83
CA PRO A 303 2.31 12.44 24.09
C PRO A 303 1.00 12.28 24.88
N LEU A 304 -0.07 11.81 24.25
CA LEU A 304 -1.37 11.61 24.87
C LEU A 304 -1.67 10.12 25.14
N ARG A 305 -0.84 9.20 24.63
CA ARG A 305 -1.02 7.74 24.72
C ARG A 305 0.35 7.03 24.67
N THR A 306 1.07 6.97 25.79
CA THR A 306 2.47 6.50 25.84
C THR A 306 2.73 5.11 25.25
N ASN A 307 1.74 4.21 25.21
CA ASN A 307 1.88 2.90 24.56
C ASN A 307 1.76 2.91 23.02
N LYS A 308 1.49 4.07 22.41
CA LYS A 308 1.26 4.20 20.96
C LYS A 308 2.46 4.83 20.25
N ASN A 309 3.01 4.10 19.29
CA ASN A 309 4.05 4.59 18.38
C ASN A 309 3.42 5.37 17.20
N LEU A 310 3.73 6.66 17.08
CA LEU A 310 3.29 7.53 15.98
C LEU A 310 4.03 7.25 14.66
N GLY A 311 5.19 6.59 14.72
CA GLY A 311 5.97 6.14 13.58
C GLY A 311 5.68 4.70 13.16
N ARG A 312 4.65 4.03 13.70
CA ARG A 312 4.33 2.62 13.40
C ARG A 312 4.09 2.31 11.91
N SER A 313 3.65 3.31 11.13
CA SER A 313 3.51 3.20 9.67
C SER A 313 4.86 3.13 8.93
N VAL A 314 5.95 3.65 9.51
CA VAL A 314 7.24 3.76 8.83
C VAL A 314 7.87 2.38 8.60
N SER A 315 8.13 2.02 7.34
CA SER A 315 8.83 0.78 6.97
C SER A 315 10.35 0.95 7.08
N LYS A 316 11.12 -0.14 7.07
CA LYS A 316 12.60 -0.09 7.16
C LYS A 316 13.22 0.77 6.06
N GLY A 317 12.79 0.57 4.80
CA GLY A 317 13.25 1.35 3.66
C GLY A 317 12.85 2.83 3.75
N ASN A 318 11.60 3.12 4.14
CA ASN A 318 11.17 4.50 4.34
C ASN A 318 11.89 5.20 5.50
N TYR A 319 12.27 4.47 6.56
CA TYR A 319 13.12 4.99 7.64
C TYR A 319 14.51 5.40 7.14
N LEU A 320 15.18 4.56 6.34
CA LEU A 320 16.46 4.91 5.73
C LEU A 320 16.32 6.15 4.83
N ARG A 321 15.26 6.19 4.00
CA ARG A 321 14.93 7.34 3.16
C ARG A 321 14.68 8.63 3.97
N ILE A 322 14.00 8.54 5.11
CA ILE A 322 13.79 9.67 6.05
C ILE A 322 15.13 10.17 6.61
N ARG A 323 16.00 9.28 7.10
CA ARG A 323 17.34 9.66 7.61
C ARG A 323 18.20 10.33 6.54
N SER A 324 18.24 9.75 5.34
CA SER A 324 18.95 10.34 4.19
C SER A 324 18.40 11.70 3.79
N ALA A 325 17.07 11.85 3.76
CA ALA A 325 16.42 13.13 3.46
C ALA A 325 16.73 14.20 4.52
N PHE A 326 16.67 13.87 5.81
CA PHE A 326 17.02 14.82 6.88
C PHE A 326 18.49 15.23 6.82
N SER A 327 19.41 14.26 6.62
CA SER A 327 20.84 14.55 6.50
C SER A 327 21.16 15.43 5.28
N PHE A 328 20.55 15.13 4.13
CA PHE A 328 20.70 15.93 2.90
C PHE A 328 20.09 17.33 3.06
N GLY A 329 18.91 17.44 3.67
CA GLY A 329 18.26 18.71 3.98
C GLY A 329 19.10 19.61 4.89
N ALA A 330 19.65 19.05 5.98
CA ALA A 330 20.54 19.76 6.90
C ALA A 330 21.79 20.27 6.16
N LYS A 331 22.47 19.40 5.41
CA LYS A 331 23.66 19.77 4.60
C LYS A 331 23.34 20.85 3.56
N ARG A 332 22.15 20.84 2.96
CA ARG A 332 21.76 21.83 1.94
C ARG A 332 21.41 23.18 2.58
N LEU A 333 20.75 23.23 3.73
CA LEU A 333 20.56 24.49 4.47
C LEU A 333 21.85 25.01 5.10
N ALA A 334 22.79 24.14 5.48
CA ALA A 334 24.09 24.57 6.02
C ALA A 334 24.88 25.46 5.04
N LYS A 335 24.62 25.38 3.73
CA LYS A 335 25.15 26.33 2.73
C LYS A 335 24.77 27.79 3.03
N LEU A 336 23.60 28.04 3.62
CA LEU A 336 23.17 29.36 4.08
C LEU A 336 24.08 29.93 5.17
N LEU A 337 24.99 29.14 5.76
CA LEU A 337 26.00 29.61 6.72
C LEU A 337 27.30 30.07 6.05
N GLU A 338 27.51 29.74 4.77
CA GLU A 338 28.82 29.85 4.08
C GLU A 338 28.79 30.61 2.75
N CYS A 339 27.65 30.68 2.05
CA CYS A 339 27.54 31.45 0.79
C CYS A 339 27.73 32.97 0.96
N PRO A 340 27.98 33.76 -0.09
CA PRO A 340 27.89 35.22 -0.04
C PRO A 340 26.52 35.71 0.47
N ASN A 341 26.49 36.88 1.15
CA ASN A 341 25.23 37.44 1.67
C ASN A 341 24.22 37.79 0.55
N GLU A 342 24.73 38.16 -0.63
CA GLU A 342 23.94 38.43 -1.84
C GLU A 342 23.23 37.18 -2.38
N ASP A 343 23.81 35.99 -2.18
CA ASP A 343 23.26 34.71 -2.66
C ASP A 343 22.21 34.09 -1.70
N LEU A 344 22.05 34.60 -0.47
CA LEU A 344 21.16 34.02 0.55
C LEU A 344 19.73 33.80 0.03
N VAL A 345 19.18 34.78 -0.68
CA VAL A 345 17.83 34.70 -1.23
C VAL A 345 17.75 33.66 -2.36
N ALA A 346 18.80 33.54 -3.18
CA ALA A 346 18.89 32.55 -4.25
C ALA A 346 19.02 31.12 -3.69
N GLU A 347 19.84 30.89 -2.66
CA GLU A 347 19.97 29.59 -2.00
C GLU A 347 18.68 29.19 -1.25
N VAL A 348 17.99 30.12 -0.57
CA VAL A 348 16.66 29.85 0.02
C VAL A 348 15.64 29.49 -1.07
N ASN A 349 15.63 30.21 -2.19
CA ASN A 349 14.77 29.86 -3.33
C ASN A 349 15.08 28.47 -3.87
N GLN A 350 16.37 28.15 -4.03
CA GLN A 350 16.80 26.88 -4.58
C GLN A 350 16.54 25.73 -3.59
N PHE A 351 16.57 25.97 -2.28
CA PHE A 351 16.18 24.98 -1.28
C PHE A 351 14.68 24.63 -1.33
N PHE A 352 13.82 25.60 -1.66
CA PHE A 352 12.35 25.45 -1.80
C PHE A 352 11.87 25.46 -3.27
N ILE A 353 12.69 24.97 -4.21
CA ILE A 353 12.39 25.10 -5.64
C ILE A 353 11.07 24.41 -6.03
N ASN A 354 10.72 23.25 -5.49
CA ASN A 354 9.46 22.59 -5.86
C ASN A 354 8.25 23.35 -5.32
N THR A 355 8.35 23.86 -4.09
CA THR A 355 7.32 24.68 -3.44
C THR A 355 7.11 25.99 -4.22
N LEU A 356 8.19 26.63 -4.67
CA LEU A 356 8.14 27.85 -5.49
C LEU A 356 7.66 27.59 -6.92
N THR A 357 8.05 26.50 -7.57
CA THR A 357 7.55 26.16 -8.91
C THR A 357 6.05 25.88 -8.87
N ARG A 358 5.55 25.18 -7.83
CA ARG A 358 4.13 24.83 -7.69
C ARG A 358 3.25 26.01 -7.26
N HIS A 359 3.74 26.89 -6.38
CA HIS A 359 2.93 27.94 -5.72
C HIS A 359 3.45 29.38 -5.88
N GLY A 360 4.50 29.59 -6.69
CA GLY A 360 5.23 30.87 -6.75
C GLY A 360 4.87 31.82 -7.90
N SER A 361 4.21 31.34 -8.95
CA SER A 361 3.84 32.14 -10.12
C SER A 361 2.51 32.87 -9.94
N ALA A 362 2.56 34.18 -9.68
CA ALA A 362 1.37 35.03 -9.53
C ALA A 362 0.59 35.32 -10.84
N LEU A 363 1.05 34.80 -11.99
CA LEU A 363 0.59 35.17 -13.33
C LEU A 363 -0.55 34.30 -13.91
N HIS A 364 -0.99 33.24 -13.22
CA HIS A 364 -2.01 32.29 -13.73
C HIS A 364 -3.23 32.08 -12.81
N ARG A 365 -3.53 33.02 -11.92
CA ARG A 365 -4.89 33.15 -11.40
C ARG A 365 -5.66 34.16 -12.26
N PRO A 366 -6.66 33.75 -13.05
CA PRO A 366 -7.57 34.71 -13.67
C PRO A 366 -8.29 35.49 -12.55
N PRO A 367 -8.62 36.78 -12.75
CA PRO A 367 -9.49 37.48 -11.83
C PRO A 367 -10.83 36.74 -11.77
N PRO A 368 -11.48 36.67 -10.58
CA PRO A 368 -12.74 35.96 -10.45
C PRO A 368 -13.79 36.54 -11.40
N THR A 369 -14.34 35.70 -12.28
CA THR A 369 -15.48 36.08 -13.11
C THR A 369 -16.65 36.46 -12.20
N ALA A 370 -17.32 37.56 -12.52
CA ALA A 370 -18.30 38.19 -11.65
C ALA A 370 -19.58 37.35 -11.49
N ARG A 371 -19.56 36.39 -10.57
CA ARG A 371 -20.75 35.89 -9.88
C ARG A 371 -20.80 36.55 -8.51
N ARG A 372 -21.92 37.22 -8.22
CA ARG A 372 -22.12 37.99 -6.97
C ARG A 372 -21.79 37.11 -5.75
N PRO A 373 -21.09 37.63 -4.73
CA PRO A 373 -21.03 36.93 -3.46
C PRO A 373 -22.45 36.80 -2.89
N PRO A 374 -22.77 35.68 -2.22
CA PRO A 374 -23.99 35.61 -1.41
C PRO A 374 -23.95 36.71 -0.33
N PRO A 375 -25.12 37.24 0.09
CA PRO A 375 -25.16 38.30 1.08
C PRO A 375 -24.53 37.85 2.41
N PRO A 376 -23.93 38.78 3.19
CA PRO A 376 -23.35 38.45 4.48
C PRO A 376 -24.47 38.00 5.44
N MET A 377 -24.56 36.69 5.66
CA MET A 377 -25.36 36.13 6.75
C MET A 377 -24.78 36.61 8.08
N PRO A 378 -25.63 37.03 9.05
CA PRO A 378 -25.15 37.51 10.33
C PRO A 378 -24.38 36.38 11.04
N SER A 379 -23.17 36.69 11.46
CA SER A 379 -22.35 35.79 12.27
C SER A 379 -23.09 35.44 13.57
N PRO A 380 -23.39 34.15 13.85
CA PRO A 380 -23.84 33.77 15.18
C PRO A 380 -22.71 34.00 16.18
N PRO A 381 -23.01 34.34 17.45
CA PRO A 381 -21.97 34.52 18.45
C PRO A 381 -21.23 33.19 18.65
N LEU A 382 -19.88 33.25 18.73
CA LEU A 382 -19.10 32.10 19.17
C LEU A 382 -19.64 31.63 20.54
N PRO A 383 -19.96 30.34 20.72
CA PRO A 383 -20.31 29.83 22.03
C PRO A 383 -19.10 29.99 22.94
N LYS A 384 -19.22 30.83 23.98
CA LYS A 384 -18.18 31.00 24.99
C LYS A 384 -17.85 29.63 25.60
N LEU A 385 -16.57 29.29 25.65
CA LEU A 385 -16.03 27.97 25.95
C LEU A 385 -16.12 27.61 27.46
N VAL A 386 -17.32 27.67 28.05
CA VAL A 386 -17.54 27.61 29.51
C VAL A 386 -18.27 26.34 29.97
N CYS A 387 -19.03 25.66 29.09
CA CYS A 387 -19.90 24.54 29.48
C CYS A 387 -19.31 23.12 29.30
N LEU A 388 -18.02 22.99 28.97
CA LEU A 388 -17.38 21.68 28.80
C LEU A 388 -17.32 20.80 30.08
N PRO A 389 -17.14 21.34 31.31
CA PRO A 389 -17.14 20.53 32.53
C PRO A 389 -18.49 19.84 32.81
N LEU A 390 -19.60 20.52 32.50
CA LEU A 390 -20.95 20.03 32.79
C LEU A 390 -21.34 18.83 31.90
N LEU A 391 -20.88 18.84 30.65
CA LEU A 391 -21.08 17.74 29.70
C LEU A 391 -20.27 16.49 30.05
N LEU A 392 -19.06 16.64 30.61
CA LEU A 392 -18.30 15.51 31.14
C LEU A 392 -18.95 14.90 32.40
N ALA A 393 -19.48 15.73 33.31
CA ALA A 393 -20.13 15.27 34.53
C ALA A 393 -21.38 14.41 34.24
N LEU A 394 -22.22 14.83 33.29
CA LEU A 394 -23.40 14.08 32.87
C LEU A 394 -23.05 12.74 32.20
N ALA A 395 -21.93 12.68 31.47
CA ALA A 395 -21.45 11.43 30.86
C ALA A 395 -20.88 10.43 31.89
N LEU A 396 -20.34 10.89 33.03
CA LEU A 396 -19.94 10.03 34.15
C LEU A 396 -21.16 9.47 34.91
N ALA A 397 -22.20 10.27 35.12
CA ALA A 397 -23.41 9.80 35.80
C ALA A 397 -24.12 8.67 35.03
N ALA A 398 -24.22 8.79 33.69
CA ALA A 398 -24.82 7.76 32.84
C ALA A 398 -24.03 6.44 32.80
N THR A 399 -22.71 6.48 32.97
CA THR A 399 -21.85 5.27 32.94
C THR A 399 -21.88 4.49 34.25
N LEU A 400 -22.09 5.16 35.39
CA LEU A 400 -22.27 4.49 36.69
C LEU A 400 -23.60 3.70 36.78
N LEU A 401 -24.65 4.15 36.09
CA LEU A 401 -25.94 3.45 36.03
C LEU A 401 -25.91 2.21 35.11
N TYR A 402 -25.03 2.17 34.11
CA TYR A 402 -24.95 1.07 33.13
C TYR A 402 -24.18 -0.15 33.67
N ALA A 403 -23.23 0.06 34.58
CA ALA A 403 -22.37 -1.00 35.13
C ALA A 403 -23.11 -2.08 35.95
N ALA A 404 -24.35 -1.82 36.37
CA ALA A 404 -25.17 -2.78 37.13
C ALA A 404 -26.04 -3.70 36.25
N GLY A 405 -26.09 -3.48 34.93
CA GLY A 405 -27.19 -3.97 34.09
C GLY A 405 -26.98 -5.26 33.28
N LEU A 406 -25.75 -5.56 32.83
CA LEU A 406 -25.54 -6.56 31.77
C LEU A 406 -24.60 -7.71 32.16
N HIS A 407 -25.15 -8.70 32.88
CA HIS A 407 -24.52 -9.99 33.10
C HIS A 407 -25.41 -11.15 32.60
N ALA A 408 -25.97 -11.02 31.40
CA ALA A 408 -26.71 -12.10 30.73
C ALA A 408 -26.80 -11.89 29.20
N THR A 409 -26.47 -12.95 28.42
CA THR A 409 -26.92 -13.22 27.02
C THR A 409 -26.59 -12.18 25.93
N LEU A 410 -26.16 -12.53 24.71
CA LEU A 410 -26.42 -13.73 23.89
C LEU A 410 -25.29 -13.96 22.85
N ALA A 411 -25.27 -15.13 22.22
CA ALA A 411 -24.27 -15.53 21.24
C ALA A 411 -24.82 -15.66 19.80
N ARG A 412 -23.90 -15.73 18.83
CA ARG A 412 -24.07 -16.17 17.42
C ARG A 412 -24.93 -15.31 16.47
N VAL A 413 -24.23 -14.44 15.73
CA VAL A 413 -24.41 -14.27 14.27
C VAL A 413 -23.01 -14.31 13.63
N ARG A 414 -22.84 -14.99 12.49
CA ARG A 414 -21.56 -14.98 11.72
C ARG A 414 -21.71 -14.09 10.48
N PRO A 415 -20.79 -13.14 10.22
CA PRO A 415 -20.82 -12.32 9.01
C PRO A 415 -20.37 -13.10 7.77
N ALA A 416 -20.77 -12.62 6.58
CA ALA A 416 -20.33 -13.17 5.30
C ALA A 416 -18.87 -12.77 4.96
N PRO A 417 -18.14 -13.54 4.11
CA PRO A 417 -16.74 -13.27 3.81
C PRO A 417 -16.52 -11.99 2.99
N ASN A 418 -15.47 -11.23 3.34
CA ASN A 418 -15.10 -9.95 2.72
C ASN A 418 -14.39 -10.16 1.35
N PRO A 419 -14.68 -9.36 0.31
CA PRO A 419 -13.88 -9.33 -0.92
C PRO A 419 -12.37 -9.05 -0.70
N ALA A 420 -11.99 -8.28 0.34
CA ALA A 420 -10.57 -8.01 0.64
C ALA A 420 -9.78 -9.30 0.94
N THR A 421 -10.31 -10.18 1.80
CA THR A 421 -9.71 -11.49 2.11
C THR A 421 -9.52 -12.41 0.89
N MET A 422 -10.15 -12.11 -0.26
CA MET A 422 -9.96 -12.85 -1.51
C MET A 422 -8.60 -12.53 -2.18
N ARG A 423 -8.17 -11.27 -2.09
CA ARG A 423 -6.92 -10.75 -2.67
C ARG A 423 -5.71 -11.27 -1.89
N ASP A 424 -5.78 -11.16 -0.57
CA ASP A 424 -4.64 -11.42 0.32
C ASP A 424 -4.12 -12.87 0.21
N GLY A 425 -5.01 -13.86 0.21
CA GLY A 425 -4.65 -15.27 0.12
C GLY A 425 -4.02 -15.68 -1.21
N GLN A 426 -4.60 -15.23 -2.33
CA GLN A 426 -4.11 -15.54 -3.68
C GLN A 426 -2.75 -14.87 -3.95
N THR A 427 -2.60 -13.60 -3.57
CA THR A 427 -1.35 -12.85 -3.74
C THR A 427 -0.26 -13.37 -2.79
N THR A 428 -0.59 -13.75 -1.55
CA THR A 428 0.37 -14.39 -0.64
C THR A 428 0.91 -15.70 -1.23
N LEU A 429 0.05 -16.54 -1.83
CA LEU A 429 0.50 -17.75 -2.51
C LEU A 429 1.39 -17.44 -3.72
N ALA A 430 1.03 -16.44 -4.53
CA ALA A 430 1.81 -16.00 -5.69
C ALA A 430 3.22 -15.54 -5.32
N LEU A 431 3.33 -14.69 -4.31
CA LEU A 431 4.60 -14.14 -3.83
C LEU A 431 5.47 -15.24 -3.20
N ARG A 432 4.88 -16.14 -2.40
CA ARG A 432 5.58 -17.31 -1.82
C ARG A 432 6.10 -18.26 -2.90
N LEU A 433 5.28 -18.61 -3.90
CA LEU A 433 5.70 -19.46 -5.01
C LEU A 433 6.77 -18.80 -5.89
N ALA A 434 6.67 -17.49 -6.15
CA ALA A 434 7.70 -16.78 -6.92
C ALA A 434 9.05 -16.86 -6.20
N LYS A 435 9.09 -16.52 -4.90
CA LYS A 435 10.32 -16.63 -4.10
C LYS A 435 10.86 -18.08 -4.00
N GLN A 436 9.99 -19.08 -3.89
CA GLN A 436 10.38 -20.50 -3.85
C GLN A 436 10.94 -21.00 -5.20
N LEU A 437 10.37 -20.56 -6.31
CA LEU A 437 10.78 -20.99 -7.65
C LEU A 437 12.00 -20.21 -8.18
N ALA A 438 12.29 -19.03 -7.61
CA ALA A 438 13.46 -18.20 -7.92
C ALA A 438 14.80 -18.96 -7.86
N PRO A 439 15.81 -18.52 -8.61
CA PRO A 439 17.17 -19.06 -8.48
C PRO A 439 17.76 -18.74 -7.11
N ALA A 440 18.38 -19.75 -6.49
CA ALA A 440 19.25 -19.51 -5.33
C ALA A 440 20.56 -18.87 -5.82
N SER A 441 21.21 -18.06 -4.97
CA SER A 441 22.49 -17.43 -5.30
C SER A 441 23.53 -18.44 -5.78
N GLY A 442 23.99 -18.30 -7.03
CA GLY A 442 24.97 -19.21 -7.65
C GLY A 442 24.40 -20.48 -8.31
N ALA A 443 23.08 -20.71 -8.33
CA ALA A 443 22.49 -21.89 -8.95
C ALA A 443 21.96 -21.62 -10.37
N THR A 444 22.40 -22.43 -11.34
CA THR A 444 21.86 -22.43 -12.72
C THR A 444 20.47 -23.07 -12.77
N LYS A 445 19.42 -22.27 -12.56
CA LYS A 445 18.03 -22.63 -12.91
C LYS A 445 17.67 -22.03 -14.27
N GLY A 446 16.81 -22.70 -15.03
CA GLY A 446 16.20 -22.14 -16.24
C GLY A 446 15.08 -21.15 -15.93
N ASN A 447 14.50 -20.55 -16.98
CA ASN A 447 13.35 -19.65 -16.88
C ASN A 447 12.16 -20.29 -16.15
N VAL A 448 11.38 -19.46 -15.47
CA VAL A 448 10.17 -19.88 -14.74
C VAL A 448 9.00 -19.03 -15.21
N ALA A 449 7.88 -19.67 -15.52
CA ALA A 449 6.59 -19.02 -15.69
C ALA A 449 5.52 -19.94 -15.08
N PHE A 450 4.63 -19.42 -14.26
CA PHE A 450 3.54 -20.19 -13.65
C PHE A 450 2.33 -19.29 -13.43
N SER A 451 1.18 -19.91 -13.15
CA SER A 451 -0.04 -19.17 -12.84
C SER A 451 -0.47 -19.45 -11.39
N PRO A 452 -0.20 -18.51 -10.46
CA PRO A 452 -0.55 -18.70 -9.06
C PRO A 452 -2.06 -18.85 -8.85
N VAL A 453 -2.86 -18.09 -9.59
CA VAL A 453 -4.33 -18.16 -9.56
C VAL A 453 -4.86 -19.53 -9.99
N SER A 454 -4.18 -20.17 -10.94
CA SER A 454 -4.55 -21.46 -11.50
C SER A 454 -4.20 -22.61 -10.54
N ILE A 455 -3.05 -22.50 -9.85
CA ILE A 455 -2.65 -23.40 -8.75
C ILE A 455 -3.58 -23.21 -7.54
N HIS A 456 -3.94 -21.96 -7.20
CA HIS A 456 -4.89 -21.65 -6.12
C HIS A 456 -6.25 -22.30 -6.36
N ALA A 457 -6.79 -22.19 -7.59
CA ALA A 457 -8.04 -22.83 -7.98
C ALA A 457 -7.96 -24.37 -7.88
N ALA A 458 -6.85 -24.97 -8.32
CA ALA A 458 -6.65 -26.42 -8.25
C ALA A 458 -6.58 -26.93 -6.81
N LEU A 459 -5.88 -26.24 -5.91
CA LEU A 459 -5.83 -26.57 -4.48
C LEU A 459 -7.17 -26.26 -3.76
N SER A 460 -7.94 -25.28 -4.25
CA SER A 460 -9.28 -25.00 -3.76
C SER A 460 -10.26 -26.13 -4.06
N LEU A 461 -10.14 -26.76 -5.24
CA LEU A 461 -10.92 -27.96 -5.58
C LEU A 461 -10.58 -29.13 -4.63
N VAL A 462 -9.30 -29.33 -4.29
CA VAL A 462 -8.89 -30.33 -3.28
C VAL A 462 -9.56 -30.04 -1.93
N ALA A 463 -9.58 -28.78 -1.50
CA ALA A 463 -10.21 -28.38 -0.23
C ALA A 463 -11.72 -28.70 -0.19
N ALA A 464 -12.42 -28.71 -1.33
CA ALA A 464 -13.83 -29.12 -1.39
C ALA A 464 -14.08 -30.60 -1.05
N GLY A 465 -13.05 -31.46 -1.15
CA GLY A 465 -13.10 -32.87 -0.76
C GLY A 465 -12.28 -33.22 0.49
N ALA A 466 -11.58 -32.25 1.08
CA ALA A 466 -10.76 -32.43 2.28
C ALA A 466 -11.59 -32.33 3.56
N ARG A 467 -11.10 -32.95 4.65
CA ARG A 467 -11.71 -32.86 6.00
C ARG A 467 -10.63 -32.66 7.07
N GLY A 468 -11.08 -32.35 8.30
CA GLY A 468 -10.23 -32.20 9.49
C GLY A 468 -8.99 -31.32 9.27
N ALA A 469 -7.87 -31.72 9.88
CA ALA A 469 -6.61 -30.98 9.80
C ALA A 469 -6.08 -30.77 8.37
N THR A 470 -6.43 -31.65 7.42
CA THR A 470 -6.05 -31.46 6.00
C THR A 470 -6.80 -30.30 5.37
N LEU A 471 -8.10 -30.17 5.67
CA LEU A 471 -8.89 -29.00 5.27
C LEU A 471 -8.37 -27.73 5.96
N ASP A 472 -8.11 -27.78 7.27
CA ASP A 472 -7.64 -26.62 8.03
C ASP A 472 -6.28 -26.09 7.51
N GLN A 473 -5.34 -26.98 7.17
CA GLN A 473 -4.07 -26.59 6.55
C GLN A 473 -4.27 -26.00 5.15
N LEU A 474 -5.15 -26.57 4.32
CA LEU A 474 -5.48 -26.01 3.00
C LEU A 474 -6.11 -24.61 3.12
N LEU A 475 -7.03 -24.39 4.06
CA LEU A 475 -7.65 -23.09 4.30
C LEU A 475 -6.64 -22.05 4.77
N ALA A 476 -5.78 -22.39 5.74
CA ALA A 476 -4.72 -21.52 6.22
C ALA A 476 -3.69 -21.19 5.12
N PHE A 477 -3.30 -22.18 4.31
CA PHE A 477 -2.33 -22.01 3.22
C PHE A 477 -2.87 -21.15 2.07
N LEU A 478 -4.15 -21.30 1.72
CA LEU A 478 -4.83 -20.56 0.66
C LEU A 478 -5.40 -19.21 1.10
N GLY A 479 -5.27 -18.87 2.40
CA GLY A 479 -5.69 -17.61 3.00
C GLY A 479 -7.21 -17.45 3.11
N ALA A 480 -7.97 -18.55 3.29
CA ALA A 480 -9.43 -18.51 3.32
C ALA A 480 -10.01 -18.83 4.71
N PRO A 481 -11.00 -18.05 5.20
CA PRO A 481 -11.58 -18.25 6.54
C PRO A 481 -12.55 -19.44 6.64
N SER A 482 -12.94 -20.05 5.51
CA SER A 482 -13.79 -21.25 5.47
C SER A 482 -13.79 -21.88 4.08
N ALA A 483 -14.19 -23.16 3.99
CA ALA A 483 -14.37 -23.87 2.71
C ALA A 483 -15.39 -23.18 1.79
N ALA A 484 -16.47 -22.63 2.35
CA ALA A 484 -17.46 -21.87 1.58
C ALA A 484 -16.86 -20.58 0.97
N ALA A 485 -16.10 -19.82 1.77
CA ALA A 485 -15.40 -18.63 1.29
C ALA A 485 -14.38 -18.94 0.19
N LEU A 486 -13.68 -20.07 0.31
CA LEU A 486 -12.71 -20.56 -0.68
C LEU A 486 -13.40 -21.01 -1.99
N ALA A 487 -14.52 -21.72 -1.90
CA ALA A 487 -15.32 -22.12 -3.06
C ALA A 487 -15.88 -20.91 -3.82
N ASP A 488 -16.43 -19.94 -3.09
CA ASP A 488 -16.91 -18.67 -3.67
C ASP A 488 -15.79 -17.84 -4.30
N SER A 489 -14.60 -17.83 -3.69
CA SER A 489 -13.40 -17.22 -4.27
C SER A 489 -13.03 -17.88 -5.60
N GLY A 490 -12.83 -19.20 -5.59
CA GLY A 490 -12.45 -19.98 -6.78
C GLY A 490 -13.44 -19.78 -7.93
N ARG A 491 -14.75 -19.84 -7.65
CA ARG A 491 -15.80 -19.57 -8.63
C ARG A 491 -15.72 -18.15 -9.22
N ARG A 492 -15.56 -17.11 -8.40
CA ARG A 492 -15.40 -15.72 -8.91
C ARG A 492 -14.16 -15.56 -9.77
N VAL A 493 -13.04 -16.15 -9.35
CA VAL A 493 -11.77 -16.13 -10.09
C VAL A 493 -11.91 -16.82 -11.45
N VAL A 494 -12.46 -18.04 -11.50
CA VAL A 494 -12.62 -18.82 -12.74
C VAL A 494 -13.62 -18.18 -13.72
N HIS A 495 -14.67 -17.52 -13.20
CA HIS A 495 -15.69 -16.88 -14.04
C HIS A 495 -15.41 -15.41 -14.40
N ARG A 496 -14.50 -14.71 -13.70
CA ARG A 496 -14.16 -13.30 -14.01
C ARG A 496 -12.72 -13.11 -14.46
N VAL A 497 -11.73 -13.59 -13.71
CA VAL A 497 -10.31 -13.34 -13.98
C VAL A 497 -9.76 -14.31 -15.03
N LEU A 498 -10.20 -15.57 -15.02
CA LEU A 498 -9.78 -16.60 -15.99
C LEU A 498 -10.81 -16.85 -17.10
N ALA A 499 -11.71 -15.90 -17.34
CA ALA A 499 -12.65 -15.97 -18.46
C ALA A 499 -11.98 -15.48 -19.75
N ASP A 500 -12.03 -16.32 -20.79
CA ASP A 500 -11.60 -15.97 -22.15
C ASP A 500 -12.43 -14.78 -22.69
N ARG A 501 -11.74 -13.73 -23.15
CA ARG A 501 -12.33 -12.51 -23.73
C ARG A 501 -11.86 -12.23 -25.14
N ALA A 502 -11.21 -13.19 -25.81
CA ALA A 502 -10.75 -13.03 -27.19
C ALA A 502 -11.86 -12.56 -28.14
N ALA A 503 -13.08 -13.10 -27.97
CA ALA A 503 -14.25 -12.76 -28.79
C ALA A 503 -14.78 -11.32 -28.60
N SER A 504 -14.42 -10.64 -27.50
CA SER A 504 -14.80 -9.25 -27.23
C SER A 504 -13.64 -8.25 -27.38
N GLY A 505 -12.51 -8.69 -27.93
CA GLY A 505 -11.28 -7.88 -28.07
C GLY A 505 -10.42 -7.78 -26.81
N GLY A 506 -10.72 -8.57 -25.77
CA GLY A 506 -9.88 -8.65 -24.57
C GLY A 506 -8.90 -9.84 -24.61
N PRO A 507 -8.12 -10.04 -23.52
CA PRO A 507 -7.19 -11.16 -23.40
C PRO A 507 -7.84 -12.53 -23.64
N ARG A 508 -7.13 -13.37 -24.39
CA ARG A 508 -7.40 -14.79 -24.52
C ARG A 508 -6.79 -15.53 -23.33
N VAL A 509 -7.65 -16.14 -22.51
CA VAL A 509 -7.24 -16.94 -21.36
C VAL A 509 -7.79 -18.34 -21.50
N LEU A 510 -6.92 -19.31 -21.78
CA LEU A 510 -7.29 -20.72 -21.78
C LEU A 510 -6.82 -21.33 -20.46
N PHE A 511 -7.77 -21.80 -19.67
CA PHE A 511 -7.53 -22.40 -18.36
C PHE A 511 -8.23 -23.75 -18.28
N GLY A 512 -7.52 -24.77 -17.79
CA GLY A 512 -8.07 -26.04 -17.40
C GLY A 512 -7.47 -26.53 -16.09
N GLY A 513 -8.32 -27.03 -15.19
CA GLY A 513 -7.92 -27.95 -14.12
C GLY A 513 -8.40 -29.38 -14.41
N GLY A 514 -7.79 -30.34 -13.74
CA GLY A 514 -8.28 -31.71 -13.75
C GLY A 514 -7.75 -32.53 -12.58
N ILE A 515 -8.52 -33.54 -12.19
CA ILE A 515 -8.21 -34.45 -11.11
C ILE A 515 -8.48 -35.90 -11.57
N TRP A 516 -7.43 -36.72 -11.50
CA TRP A 516 -7.48 -38.13 -11.84
C TRP A 516 -7.17 -38.94 -10.58
N SER A 517 -8.02 -39.90 -10.25
CA SER A 517 -7.82 -40.84 -9.16
C SER A 517 -7.53 -42.25 -9.66
N ASP A 518 -6.72 -43.02 -8.92
CA ASP A 518 -6.58 -44.43 -9.19
C ASP A 518 -7.86 -45.22 -8.83
N ALA A 519 -8.17 -46.25 -9.61
CA ALA A 519 -9.36 -47.09 -9.43
C ALA A 519 -9.43 -47.82 -8.08
N SER A 520 -8.29 -48.08 -7.41
CA SER A 520 -8.27 -48.67 -6.07
C SER A 520 -8.91 -47.78 -4.99
N CYS A 521 -8.95 -46.46 -5.20
CA CYS A 521 -9.63 -45.53 -4.29
C CYS A 521 -11.17 -45.58 -4.40
N GLY A 522 -11.70 -46.29 -5.40
CA GLY A 522 -13.12 -46.32 -5.73
C GLY A 522 -13.58 -45.11 -6.54
N ALA A 523 -14.89 -45.02 -6.75
CA ALA A 523 -15.49 -43.96 -7.55
C ALA A 523 -15.42 -42.59 -6.83
N LEU A 524 -15.12 -41.55 -7.60
CA LEU A 524 -15.26 -40.15 -7.17
C LEU A 524 -16.72 -39.84 -6.82
N ARG A 525 -16.91 -39.11 -5.72
CA ARG A 525 -18.24 -38.73 -5.22
C ARG A 525 -18.98 -37.88 -6.23
N THR A 526 -20.27 -38.15 -6.45
CA THR A 526 -21.05 -37.41 -7.47
C THR A 526 -21.02 -35.90 -7.21
N ALA A 527 -21.31 -35.48 -5.98
CA ALA A 527 -21.26 -34.07 -5.58
C ALA A 527 -19.86 -33.42 -5.74
N PHE A 528 -18.77 -34.19 -5.57
CA PHE A 528 -17.41 -33.70 -5.79
C PHE A 528 -17.12 -33.47 -7.29
N ARG A 529 -17.56 -34.40 -8.14
CA ARG A 529 -17.48 -34.25 -9.61
C ARG A 529 -18.27 -33.05 -10.09
N ASP A 530 -19.47 -32.82 -9.55
CA ASP A 530 -20.30 -31.67 -9.87
C ASP A 530 -19.60 -30.35 -9.50
N VAL A 531 -18.99 -30.26 -8.30
CA VAL A 531 -18.19 -29.09 -7.90
C VAL A 531 -16.99 -28.88 -8.84
N ALA A 532 -16.25 -29.93 -9.19
CA ALA A 532 -15.11 -29.85 -10.11
C ALA A 532 -15.51 -29.25 -11.46
N VAL A 533 -16.56 -29.78 -12.08
CA VAL A 533 -17.03 -29.34 -13.40
C VAL A 533 -17.67 -27.95 -13.33
N GLN A 534 -18.61 -27.72 -12.41
CA GLN A 534 -19.44 -26.52 -12.40
C GLN A 534 -18.73 -25.29 -11.80
N SER A 535 -17.91 -25.46 -10.76
CA SER A 535 -17.27 -24.34 -10.04
C SER A 535 -15.83 -24.06 -10.49
N TYR A 536 -15.12 -25.08 -10.97
CA TYR A 536 -13.70 -25.01 -11.31
C TYR A 536 -13.39 -25.33 -12.77
N LYS A 537 -14.41 -25.54 -13.63
CA LYS A 537 -14.25 -25.97 -15.04
C LYS A 537 -13.28 -27.14 -15.21
N SER A 538 -13.22 -28.01 -14.19
CA SER A 538 -12.19 -29.03 -14.06
C SER A 538 -12.71 -30.41 -14.38
N GLU A 539 -11.89 -31.21 -15.05
CA GLU A 539 -12.23 -32.58 -15.38
C GLU A 539 -11.99 -33.51 -14.19
N ALA A 540 -12.87 -34.47 -13.94
CA ALA A 540 -12.77 -35.38 -12.78
C ALA A 540 -12.99 -36.83 -13.24
N ARG A 541 -11.93 -37.66 -13.18
CA ARG A 541 -11.97 -39.06 -13.64
C ARG A 541 -11.34 -40.03 -12.62
N THR A 542 -11.77 -41.28 -12.71
CA THR A 542 -11.12 -42.43 -12.08
C THR A 542 -10.56 -43.33 -13.19
N MET A 543 -9.32 -43.79 -13.06
CA MET A 543 -8.61 -44.62 -14.06
C MET A 543 -7.67 -45.62 -13.38
N SER A 544 -7.21 -46.64 -14.10
CA SER A 544 -6.31 -47.67 -13.57
C SER A 544 -4.84 -47.23 -13.69
N PHE A 545 -4.28 -46.58 -12.66
CA PHE A 545 -2.90 -46.06 -12.72
C PHE A 545 -1.88 -47.19 -12.66
N ALA A 546 -2.14 -48.21 -11.83
CA ALA A 546 -1.23 -49.33 -11.63
C ALA A 546 -1.12 -50.26 -12.86
N ASN A 547 -2.22 -50.43 -13.61
CA ASN A 547 -2.27 -51.38 -14.74
C ASN A 547 -2.23 -50.69 -16.12
N GLU A 548 -2.63 -49.41 -16.22
CA GLU A 548 -2.78 -48.68 -17.49
C GLU A 548 -2.09 -47.29 -17.50
N PRO A 549 -0.83 -47.14 -17.04
CA PRO A 549 -0.17 -45.83 -16.94
C PRO A 549 -0.04 -45.11 -18.29
N GLU A 550 0.05 -45.83 -19.41
CA GLU A 550 0.08 -45.23 -20.74
C GLU A 550 -1.24 -44.53 -21.10
N GLU A 551 -2.38 -45.19 -20.88
CA GLU A 551 -3.70 -44.60 -21.15
C GLU A 551 -4.03 -43.45 -20.19
N VAL A 552 -3.54 -43.51 -18.94
CA VAL A 552 -3.64 -42.38 -17.99
C VAL A 552 -2.83 -41.17 -18.47
N ALA A 553 -1.56 -41.36 -18.88
CA ALA A 553 -0.75 -40.27 -19.41
C ALA A 553 -1.36 -39.67 -20.70
N LYS A 554 -1.86 -40.53 -21.59
CA LYS A 554 -2.56 -40.17 -22.83
C LYS A 554 -3.87 -39.41 -22.56
N ALA A 555 -4.63 -39.80 -21.55
CA ALA A 555 -5.84 -39.09 -21.13
C ALA A 555 -5.53 -37.69 -20.56
N ILE A 556 -4.52 -37.58 -19.70
CA ILE A 556 -4.07 -36.30 -19.12
C ILE A 556 -3.50 -35.37 -20.21
N ASN A 557 -2.65 -35.87 -21.11
CA ASN A 557 -2.10 -35.07 -22.21
C ASN A 557 -3.18 -34.69 -23.23
N GLY A 558 -4.08 -35.60 -23.58
CA GLY A 558 -5.22 -35.31 -24.45
C GLY A 558 -6.17 -34.26 -23.86
N TRP A 559 -6.39 -34.30 -22.55
CA TRP A 559 -7.08 -33.24 -21.81
C TRP A 559 -6.34 -31.91 -21.91
N ALA A 560 -5.03 -31.88 -21.62
CA ALA A 560 -4.23 -30.64 -21.64
C ALA A 560 -4.22 -29.99 -23.03
N LYS A 561 -4.06 -30.81 -24.08
CA LYS A 561 -4.12 -30.41 -25.49
C LYS A 561 -5.50 -29.83 -25.82
N LYS A 562 -6.59 -30.47 -25.40
CA LYS A 562 -7.96 -29.96 -25.59
C LYS A 562 -8.23 -28.66 -24.83
N ALA A 563 -7.84 -28.58 -23.56
CA ALA A 563 -8.09 -27.42 -22.69
C ALA A 563 -7.32 -26.15 -23.12
N THR A 564 -6.25 -26.33 -23.91
CA THR A 564 -5.36 -25.25 -24.36
C THR A 564 -5.39 -25.03 -25.87
N ASN A 565 -6.38 -25.61 -26.58
CA ASN A 565 -6.53 -25.55 -28.03
C ASN A 565 -5.24 -25.93 -28.80
N ASN A 566 -4.61 -27.02 -28.38
CA ASN A 566 -3.37 -27.61 -28.90
C ASN A 566 -2.08 -26.82 -28.65
N ILE A 567 -2.06 -25.91 -27.66
CA ILE A 567 -0.85 -25.14 -27.31
C ILE A 567 0.04 -25.92 -26.33
N ILE A 568 -0.55 -26.70 -25.43
CA ILE A 568 0.16 -27.60 -24.51
C ILE A 568 -0.11 -29.05 -24.95
N ASP A 569 0.87 -29.66 -25.63
CA ASP A 569 0.76 -31.03 -26.16
C ASP A 569 0.95 -32.14 -25.12
N SER A 570 1.80 -31.90 -24.13
CA SER A 570 2.13 -32.88 -23.09
C SER A 570 2.53 -32.20 -21.79
N ILE A 571 2.08 -32.78 -20.68
CA ILE A 571 2.44 -32.37 -19.30
C ILE A 571 2.96 -33.54 -18.46
N ILE A 572 2.73 -34.78 -18.87
CA ILE A 572 3.13 -35.99 -18.14
C ILE A 572 3.57 -37.13 -19.07
N SER A 573 4.52 -37.96 -18.65
CA SER A 573 4.89 -39.22 -19.31
C SER A 573 4.33 -40.44 -18.57
N PRO A 574 4.20 -41.62 -19.20
CA PRO A 574 3.79 -42.84 -18.48
C PRO A 574 4.71 -43.18 -17.29
N LYS A 575 6.01 -42.83 -17.39
CA LYS A 575 7.02 -43.04 -16.33
C LYS A 575 6.79 -42.19 -15.09
N ASP A 576 6.02 -41.11 -15.21
CA ASP A 576 5.66 -40.25 -14.08
C ASP A 576 4.58 -40.85 -13.18
N ILE A 577 3.87 -41.89 -13.64
CA ILE A 577 2.78 -42.53 -12.91
C ILE A 577 3.38 -43.69 -12.11
N ALA A 578 4.00 -43.33 -10.99
CA ALA A 578 4.69 -44.29 -10.13
C ALA A 578 3.70 -45.11 -9.30
N GLY A 579 4.01 -46.39 -9.07
CA GLY A 579 3.23 -47.29 -8.21
C GLY A 579 3.12 -46.75 -6.77
N GLY A 580 1.91 -46.35 -6.38
CA GLY A 580 1.63 -45.60 -5.14
C GLY A 580 1.08 -44.20 -5.37
N THR A 581 1.09 -43.68 -6.61
CA THR A 581 0.32 -42.48 -6.97
C THR A 581 -1.17 -42.84 -6.94
N VAL A 582 -1.96 -42.21 -6.06
CA VAL A 582 -3.42 -42.48 -5.96
C VAL A 582 -4.30 -41.32 -6.43
N LEU A 583 -3.73 -40.12 -6.52
CA LEU A 583 -4.42 -38.91 -6.97
C LEU A 583 -3.43 -37.97 -7.68
N VAL A 584 -3.75 -37.59 -8.91
CA VAL A 584 -3.02 -36.59 -9.72
C VAL A 584 -3.91 -35.38 -9.91
N LEU A 585 -3.43 -34.23 -9.45
CA LEU A 585 -3.98 -32.93 -9.77
C LEU A 585 -3.17 -32.36 -10.94
N ALA A 586 -3.81 -31.98 -12.04
CA ALA A 586 -3.14 -31.34 -13.17
C ALA A 586 -3.80 -30.01 -13.52
N ASN A 587 -2.98 -29.07 -13.97
CA ASN A 587 -3.42 -27.74 -14.32
C ASN A 587 -2.60 -27.19 -15.49
N ALA A 588 -3.31 -26.64 -16.48
CA ALA A 588 -2.73 -26.08 -17.69
C ALA A 588 -3.35 -24.72 -17.97
N VAL A 589 -2.52 -23.74 -18.33
CA VAL A 589 -2.94 -22.36 -18.52
C VAL A 589 -2.11 -21.63 -19.57
N TYR A 590 -2.81 -20.87 -20.40
CA TYR A 590 -2.25 -20.07 -21.48
C TYR A 590 -2.91 -18.69 -21.49
N PHE A 591 -2.11 -17.65 -21.66
CA PHE A 591 -2.54 -16.26 -21.74
C PHE A 591 -1.96 -15.62 -22.99
N LYS A 592 -2.81 -14.93 -23.75
CA LYS A 592 -2.46 -14.20 -24.98
C LYS A 592 -3.25 -12.89 -25.02
N ALA A 593 -2.56 -11.76 -25.20
CA ALA A 593 -3.17 -10.43 -25.18
C ALA A 593 -2.29 -9.42 -25.90
N LYS A 594 -2.88 -8.49 -26.66
CA LYS A 594 -2.17 -7.38 -27.30
C LYS A 594 -1.81 -6.31 -26.28
N TRP A 595 -0.67 -5.64 -26.44
CA TRP A 595 -0.38 -4.42 -25.66
C TRP A 595 -1.41 -3.33 -25.99
N GLU A 596 -1.79 -2.51 -25.02
CA GLU A 596 -2.62 -1.29 -25.22
C GLU A 596 -1.94 -0.33 -26.21
N ILE A 597 -0.60 -0.35 -26.20
CA ILE A 597 0.30 0.33 -27.12
C ILE A 597 1.36 -0.71 -27.52
N PRO A 598 1.49 -1.11 -28.81
CA PRO A 598 2.56 -2.02 -29.29
C PRO A 598 3.96 -1.39 -29.37
N PHE A 599 5.00 -2.22 -29.45
CA PHE A 599 6.36 -1.83 -29.82
C PHE A 599 6.49 -1.87 -31.36
N GLU A 600 7.33 -1.00 -31.92
CA GLU A 600 7.61 -1.02 -33.36
C GLU A 600 8.65 -2.10 -33.69
N SER A 601 8.28 -3.07 -34.53
CA SER A 601 9.18 -4.16 -34.94
C SER A 601 10.43 -3.67 -35.69
N SER A 602 10.37 -2.50 -36.31
CA SER A 602 11.50 -1.82 -36.93
C SER A 602 12.53 -1.29 -35.92
N ASP A 603 12.17 -1.14 -34.64
CA ASP A 603 13.05 -0.71 -33.54
C ASP A 603 13.64 -1.88 -32.75
N THR A 604 13.21 -3.14 -33.02
CA THR A 604 13.84 -4.33 -32.45
C THR A 604 15.29 -4.47 -32.94
N ARG A 605 16.23 -4.65 -32.00
CA ARG A 605 17.67 -4.77 -32.28
C ARG A 605 18.31 -5.92 -31.48
N PRO A 606 19.38 -6.56 -31.98
CA PRO A 606 20.22 -7.41 -31.16
C PRO A 606 20.84 -6.62 -30.00
N GLY A 607 20.92 -7.23 -28.83
CA GLY A 607 21.62 -6.70 -27.66
C GLY A 607 22.04 -7.82 -26.72
N SER A 608 23.03 -7.56 -25.86
CA SER A 608 23.56 -8.59 -24.96
C SER A 608 22.84 -8.58 -23.60
N PHE A 609 22.28 -9.72 -23.22
CA PHE A 609 21.71 -10.00 -21.90
C PHE A 609 22.74 -10.69 -20.99
N HIS A 610 22.81 -10.30 -19.73
CA HIS A 610 23.81 -10.74 -18.75
C HIS A 610 23.21 -11.75 -17.78
N ARG A 611 23.60 -13.02 -17.85
CA ARG A 611 23.07 -14.10 -17.00
C ARG A 611 23.61 -14.02 -15.56
N LEU A 612 22.95 -14.76 -14.64
CA LEU A 612 23.37 -14.88 -13.24
C LEU A 612 24.75 -15.54 -13.04
N ASP A 613 25.22 -16.34 -13.99
CA ASP A 613 26.56 -16.95 -13.98
C ASP A 613 27.67 -16.00 -14.48
N GLY A 614 27.31 -14.76 -14.84
CA GLY A 614 28.21 -13.76 -15.40
C GLY A 614 28.44 -13.88 -16.91
N SER A 615 27.93 -14.94 -17.56
CA SER A 615 27.97 -15.09 -19.01
C SER A 615 27.00 -14.13 -19.71
N ARG A 616 27.11 -14.03 -21.04
CA ARG A 616 26.24 -13.19 -21.87
C ARG A 616 25.65 -13.98 -23.03
N VAL A 617 24.48 -13.57 -23.48
CA VAL A 617 23.86 -14.00 -24.75
C VAL A 617 23.32 -12.82 -25.51
N ASP A 618 23.32 -12.91 -26.83
CA ASP A 618 22.65 -11.93 -27.66
C ASP A 618 21.19 -12.32 -27.87
N ALA A 619 20.29 -11.41 -27.51
CA ALA A 619 18.85 -11.55 -27.63
C ALA A 619 18.27 -10.40 -28.49
N GLN A 620 17.04 -10.55 -28.95
CA GLN A 620 16.33 -9.48 -29.64
C GLN A 620 15.62 -8.60 -28.63
N PHE A 621 16.03 -7.34 -28.53
CA PHE A 621 15.45 -6.34 -27.65
C PHE A 621 14.53 -5.41 -28.43
N MET A 622 13.25 -5.38 -28.05
CA MET A 622 12.30 -4.39 -28.51
C MET A 622 12.42 -3.11 -27.67
N SER A 623 12.28 -1.95 -28.31
CA SER A 623 12.47 -0.65 -27.66
C SER A 623 11.34 0.33 -27.99
N ARG A 624 11.01 1.22 -27.05
CA ARG A 624 10.02 2.30 -27.25
C ARG A 624 10.21 3.43 -26.23
N THR A 625 9.83 4.65 -26.61
CA THR A 625 9.62 5.75 -25.65
C THR A 625 8.14 5.91 -25.34
N MET A 626 7.76 5.90 -24.07
CA MET A 626 6.39 6.02 -23.57
C MET A 626 6.20 7.38 -22.91
N TYR A 627 5.08 8.06 -23.19
CA TYR A 627 4.82 9.44 -22.78
C TYR A 627 3.54 9.56 -21.93
N GLY A 628 3.50 10.55 -21.04
CA GLY A 628 2.25 11.08 -20.48
C GLY A 628 1.51 10.26 -19.41
N ALA A 629 1.83 8.98 -19.21
CA ALA A 629 1.20 8.14 -18.18
C ALA A 629 2.21 7.56 -17.18
N GLN A 630 1.67 7.00 -16.09
CA GLN A 630 2.43 6.45 -14.98
C GLN A 630 2.98 5.05 -15.30
N TYR A 631 3.95 4.95 -16.22
CA TYR A 631 4.44 3.67 -16.72
C TYR A 631 5.57 3.03 -15.91
N ALA A 632 6.34 3.80 -15.14
CA ALA A 632 7.44 3.26 -14.34
C ALA A 632 7.50 3.85 -12.93
N SER A 633 7.95 3.03 -11.98
CA SER A 633 8.34 3.45 -10.63
C SER A 633 9.77 3.00 -10.33
N CYS A 634 10.55 3.87 -9.69
CA CYS A 634 11.86 3.51 -9.17
C CYS A 634 11.73 3.27 -7.65
N SER A 635 12.09 2.08 -7.21
CA SER A 635 12.20 1.71 -5.79
C SER A 635 13.69 1.64 -5.42
N ASP A 636 13.97 1.42 -4.13
CA ASP A 636 15.33 1.23 -3.65
C ASP A 636 15.84 -0.17 -4.08
N GLY A 637 16.85 -0.22 -4.95
CA GLY A 637 17.46 -1.45 -5.46
C GLY A 637 16.74 -2.12 -6.64
N PHE A 638 15.64 -1.56 -7.15
CA PHE A 638 14.93 -2.07 -8.34
C PHE A 638 13.96 -1.05 -8.97
N LYS A 639 13.68 -1.24 -10.26
CA LYS A 639 12.67 -0.52 -11.05
C LYS A 639 11.48 -1.43 -11.34
N VAL A 640 10.30 -0.83 -11.51
CA VAL A 640 9.09 -1.51 -12.01
C VAL A 640 8.56 -0.79 -13.24
N LEU A 641 8.28 -1.55 -14.30
CA LEU A 641 7.63 -1.10 -15.53
C LEU A 641 6.24 -1.73 -15.64
N GLN A 642 5.22 -0.94 -15.95
CA GLN A 642 3.85 -1.36 -16.26
C GLN A 642 3.61 -1.28 -17.77
N LEU A 643 3.21 -2.40 -18.37
CA LEU A 643 2.78 -2.53 -19.76
C LEU A 643 1.32 -2.98 -19.79
N PRO A 644 0.36 -2.05 -19.98
CA PRO A 644 -1.06 -2.40 -20.10
C PRO A 644 -1.35 -3.21 -21.36
N TYR A 645 -2.35 -4.10 -21.26
CA TYR A 645 -2.92 -4.81 -22.40
C TYR A 645 -4.19 -4.11 -22.91
N GLU A 646 -4.51 -4.32 -24.19
CA GLU A 646 -5.74 -3.86 -24.83
C GLU A 646 -6.98 -4.38 -24.08
N HIS A 647 -7.96 -3.49 -23.85
CA HIS A 647 -9.21 -3.84 -23.18
C HIS A 647 -10.39 -3.90 -24.18
N GLY A 648 -11.08 -5.04 -24.21
CA GLY A 648 -12.21 -5.26 -25.11
C GLY A 648 -13.42 -4.37 -24.83
N VAL A 649 -14.11 -3.92 -25.89
CA VAL A 649 -15.24 -2.97 -25.84
C VAL A 649 -16.37 -3.44 -24.91
N ALA A 650 -16.58 -4.75 -24.78
CA ALA A 650 -17.64 -5.34 -23.95
C ALA A 650 -17.21 -5.68 -22.51
N SER A 651 -16.07 -5.19 -22.02
CA SER A 651 -15.61 -5.45 -20.64
C SER A 651 -14.81 -4.30 -20.03
N PRO A 652 -15.43 -3.11 -19.82
CA PRO A 652 -14.77 -1.99 -19.12
C PRO A 652 -14.33 -2.36 -17.69
N ASP A 653 -14.91 -3.41 -17.10
CA ASP A 653 -14.70 -3.84 -15.71
C ASP A 653 -13.55 -4.82 -15.46
N THR A 654 -12.71 -5.13 -16.47
CA THR A 654 -11.48 -5.90 -16.26
C THR A 654 -10.33 -5.33 -17.08
N ARG A 655 -9.22 -5.00 -16.42
CA ARG A 655 -8.01 -4.46 -17.07
C ARG A 655 -6.83 -5.32 -16.68
N TYR A 656 -5.96 -5.63 -17.63
CA TYR A 656 -4.79 -6.47 -17.41
C TYR A 656 -3.53 -5.68 -17.75
N SER A 657 -2.47 -5.87 -16.97
CA SER A 657 -1.14 -5.32 -17.25
C SER A 657 -0.06 -6.35 -16.93
N MET A 658 1.03 -6.32 -17.69
CA MET A 658 2.29 -6.94 -17.28
C MET A 658 3.11 -5.93 -16.48
N TYR A 659 3.56 -6.33 -15.29
CA TYR A 659 4.49 -5.61 -14.44
C TYR A 659 5.83 -6.31 -14.46
N ILE A 660 6.91 -5.59 -14.80
CA ILE A 660 8.27 -6.13 -14.89
C ILE A 660 9.11 -5.49 -13.79
N PHE A 661 9.66 -6.33 -12.92
CA PHE A 661 10.50 -5.99 -11.78
C PHE A 661 11.95 -6.28 -12.13
N LEU A 662 12.71 -5.22 -12.33
CA LEU A 662 14.11 -5.24 -12.78
C LEU A 662 15.00 -4.74 -11.64
N PRO A 663 15.87 -5.56 -11.03
CA PRO A 663 16.79 -5.10 -10.00
C PRO A 663 17.77 -4.06 -10.56
N ASP A 664 18.35 -3.22 -9.70
CA ASP A 664 19.43 -2.31 -10.15
C ASP A 664 20.77 -3.07 -10.30
N GLU A 665 20.96 -4.14 -9.54
CA GLU A 665 22.09 -5.07 -9.67
C GLU A 665 21.74 -6.30 -10.50
N ARG A 666 22.64 -6.71 -11.41
CA ARG A 666 22.44 -7.86 -12.31
C ARG A 666 22.16 -9.20 -11.62
N GLY A 667 22.66 -9.37 -10.40
CA GLY A 667 22.39 -10.53 -9.53
C GLY A 667 21.26 -10.32 -8.50
N GLY A 668 20.65 -9.13 -8.48
CA GLY A 668 19.79 -8.65 -7.39
C GLY A 668 18.39 -9.27 -7.32
N ILE A 669 18.04 -10.21 -8.22
CA ILE A 669 16.69 -10.79 -8.30
C ILE A 669 16.22 -11.42 -6.98
N ALA A 670 17.11 -12.06 -6.22
CA ALA A 670 16.80 -12.62 -4.91
C ALA A 670 16.49 -11.51 -3.88
N SER A 671 17.36 -10.51 -3.73
CA SER A 671 17.17 -9.37 -2.83
C SER A 671 15.91 -8.55 -3.16
N MET A 672 15.63 -8.38 -4.45
CA MET A 672 14.41 -7.74 -4.95
C MET A 672 13.16 -8.56 -4.59
N LEU A 673 13.18 -9.89 -4.76
CA LEU A 673 12.07 -10.74 -4.35
C LEU A 673 11.92 -10.75 -2.82
N ASP A 674 13.00 -10.72 -2.03
CA ASP A 674 12.92 -10.56 -0.58
C ASP A 674 12.23 -9.26 -0.18
N ALA A 675 12.52 -8.14 -0.87
CA ALA A 675 11.82 -6.88 -0.65
C ALA A 675 10.35 -6.91 -1.09
N VAL A 676 10.07 -7.41 -2.30
CA VAL A 676 8.72 -7.45 -2.89
C VAL A 676 7.79 -8.44 -2.19
N THR A 677 8.32 -9.54 -1.63
CA THR A 677 7.55 -10.58 -0.95
C THR A 677 7.48 -10.41 0.58
N ALA A 678 8.13 -9.39 1.15
CA ALA A 678 8.14 -9.15 2.59
C ALA A 678 6.74 -8.94 3.20
N GLU A 679 5.88 -8.18 2.50
CA GLU A 679 4.48 -7.93 2.88
C GLU A 679 3.62 -7.89 1.59
N PRO A 680 2.45 -8.56 1.51
CA PRO A 680 1.62 -8.56 0.31
C PRO A 680 1.19 -7.15 -0.16
N ASP A 681 0.98 -6.23 0.77
CA ASP A 681 0.66 -4.83 0.45
C ASP A 681 1.84 -4.05 -0.12
N TYR A 682 3.08 -4.45 0.15
CA TYR A 682 4.26 -3.77 -0.39
C TYR A 682 4.32 -3.86 -1.92
N LEU A 683 3.92 -5.00 -2.51
CA LEU A 683 3.74 -5.14 -3.95
C LEU A 683 2.87 -4.01 -4.52
N TYR A 684 1.62 -3.90 -4.04
CA TYR A 684 0.67 -2.91 -4.52
C TYR A 684 1.10 -1.47 -4.23
N ASN A 685 1.80 -1.23 -3.11
CA ASN A 685 2.41 0.05 -2.80
C ASN A 685 3.57 0.42 -3.74
N VAL A 686 4.20 -0.53 -4.42
CA VAL A 686 5.18 -0.27 -5.48
C VAL A 686 4.48 -0.03 -6.83
N LEU A 687 3.39 -0.73 -7.11
CA LEU A 687 2.57 -0.52 -8.31
C LEU A 687 1.93 0.88 -8.30
N ASN A 688 1.39 1.33 -7.16
CA ASN A 688 0.75 2.64 -7.00
C ASN A 688 1.74 3.84 -6.93
N LYS A 689 3.06 3.61 -7.06
CA LYS A 689 4.10 4.66 -7.00
C LYS A 689 4.53 5.18 -8.37
N THR A 690 3.91 4.71 -9.44
CA THR A 690 4.31 5.09 -10.79
C THR A 690 4.11 6.60 -11.02
N ALA A 691 5.12 7.25 -11.60
CA ALA A 691 5.13 8.70 -11.81
C ALA A 691 4.85 9.01 -13.28
N ALA A 692 4.17 10.13 -13.55
CA ALA A 692 3.90 10.59 -14.91
C ALA A 692 5.19 11.14 -15.55
N ASN A 693 6.02 10.22 -16.03
CA ASN A 693 7.34 10.49 -16.59
C ASN A 693 7.40 9.94 -18.02
N THR A 694 8.23 10.54 -18.88
CA THR A 694 8.67 9.86 -20.10
C THR A 694 9.55 8.67 -19.72
N VAL A 695 9.29 7.48 -20.28
CA VAL A 695 10.07 6.26 -20.01
C VAL A 695 10.62 5.72 -21.32
N ARG A 696 11.94 5.51 -21.42
CA ARG A 696 12.54 4.75 -22.52
C ARG A 696 12.69 3.31 -22.06
N VAL A 697 12.01 2.40 -22.76
CA VAL A 697 11.99 0.97 -22.48
C VAL A 697 12.83 0.23 -23.51
N THR A 698 13.66 -0.69 -23.03
CA THR A 698 14.36 -1.71 -23.82
C THR A 698 14.20 -3.05 -23.12
N LEU A 699 13.45 -3.97 -23.73
CA LEU A 699 13.00 -5.24 -23.14
C LEU A 699 13.30 -6.39 -24.11
N PRO A 700 13.87 -7.53 -23.68
CA PRO A 700 14.09 -8.65 -24.58
C PRO A 700 12.76 -9.35 -24.90
N LYS A 701 12.65 -9.89 -26.12
CA LYS A 701 11.63 -10.88 -26.47
C LYS A 701 11.96 -12.18 -25.77
N PHE A 702 10.97 -12.87 -25.24
CA PHE A 702 11.17 -14.16 -24.56
C PHE A 702 9.97 -15.09 -24.73
N ALA A 703 10.20 -16.39 -24.65
CA ALA A 703 9.17 -17.41 -24.51
C ALA A 703 9.58 -18.36 -23.37
N ILE A 704 8.61 -18.84 -22.59
CA ILE A 704 8.84 -19.76 -21.46
C ILE A 704 7.77 -20.86 -21.51
N SER A 705 8.20 -22.11 -21.41
CA SER A 705 7.37 -23.33 -21.48
C SER A 705 7.59 -24.19 -20.23
N PHE A 706 7.25 -23.63 -19.07
CA PHE A 706 7.47 -24.27 -17.77
C PHE A 706 6.55 -25.47 -17.55
N ASN A 707 7.12 -26.63 -17.17
CA ASN A 707 6.40 -27.81 -16.67
C ASN A 707 7.02 -28.26 -15.35
N ARG A 708 6.23 -28.46 -14.29
CA ARG A 708 6.76 -28.91 -12.99
C ARG A 708 5.72 -29.66 -12.14
N ASN A 709 6.19 -30.65 -11.39
CA ASN A 709 5.44 -31.21 -10.26
C ASN A 709 5.70 -30.35 -9.01
N LEU A 710 4.67 -29.67 -8.50
CA LEU A 710 4.79 -28.68 -7.43
C LEU A 710 4.69 -29.26 -6.00
N VAL A 711 4.55 -30.58 -5.84
CA VAL A 711 4.36 -31.21 -4.52
C VAL A 711 5.46 -30.81 -3.53
N ASP A 712 6.73 -30.85 -3.93
CA ASP A 712 7.84 -30.56 -3.02
C ASP A 712 8.01 -29.05 -2.76
N ASP A 713 7.69 -28.20 -3.75
CA ASP A 713 7.63 -26.75 -3.55
C ASP A 713 6.51 -26.34 -2.58
N LEU A 714 5.34 -26.97 -2.67
CA LEU A 714 4.22 -26.74 -1.76
C LEU A 714 4.50 -27.26 -0.35
N ARG A 715 5.22 -28.39 -0.21
CA ARG A 715 5.72 -28.90 1.07
C ARG A 715 6.69 -27.92 1.73
N LEU A 716 7.66 -27.38 0.98
CA LEU A 716 8.61 -26.38 1.48
C LEU A 716 7.93 -25.07 1.90
N LEU A 717 6.81 -24.71 1.27
CA LEU A 717 5.96 -23.58 1.65
C LEU A 717 4.99 -23.89 2.81
N GLY A 718 5.00 -25.10 3.37
CA GLY A 718 4.24 -25.48 4.57
C GLY A 718 2.91 -26.19 4.34
N LEU A 719 2.59 -26.60 3.10
CA LEU A 719 1.45 -27.46 2.79
C LEU A 719 1.91 -28.92 2.68
N SER A 720 1.60 -29.76 3.66
CA SER A 720 2.18 -31.10 3.78
C SER A 720 1.16 -32.24 3.93
N LEU A 721 0.06 -32.01 4.66
CA LEU A 721 -0.95 -33.03 4.95
C LEU A 721 -1.62 -33.61 3.70
N PRO A 722 -2.03 -32.82 2.68
CA PRO A 722 -2.63 -33.38 1.46
C PRO A 722 -1.71 -34.35 0.69
N PHE A 723 -0.40 -34.28 0.94
CA PHE A 723 0.64 -35.08 0.28
C PHE A 723 1.19 -36.20 1.17
N SER A 724 0.56 -36.49 2.31
CA SER A 724 0.98 -37.51 3.28
C SER A 724 0.06 -38.72 3.24
N ALA A 725 0.55 -39.89 2.84
CA ALA A 725 -0.26 -41.11 2.75
C ALA A 725 -0.95 -41.48 4.07
N GLY A 726 -0.26 -41.32 5.20
CA GLY A 726 -0.78 -41.64 6.54
C GLY A 726 -1.54 -40.50 7.25
N SER A 727 -1.71 -39.33 6.62
CA SER A 727 -2.29 -38.16 7.31
C SER A 727 -3.24 -37.30 6.45
N ALA A 728 -3.25 -37.49 5.13
CA ALA A 728 -4.16 -36.81 4.23
C ALA A 728 -5.60 -37.27 4.51
N ASP A 729 -6.49 -36.34 4.82
CA ASP A 729 -7.92 -36.62 4.95
C ASP A 729 -8.66 -36.04 3.74
N LEU A 730 -8.61 -36.79 2.63
CA LEU A 730 -9.27 -36.49 1.36
C LEU A 730 -10.49 -37.39 1.12
N ARG A 731 -11.04 -38.01 2.18
CA ARG A 731 -12.14 -38.98 2.09
C ARG A 731 -13.43 -38.40 1.51
N GLY A 732 -13.61 -37.08 1.55
CA GLY A 732 -14.75 -36.40 0.91
C GLY A 732 -14.73 -36.43 -0.63
N ILE A 733 -13.59 -36.79 -1.26
CA ILE A 733 -13.45 -36.93 -2.71
C ILE A 733 -14.16 -38.20 -3.24
N PHE A 734 -14.31 -39.24 -2.42
CA PHE A 734 -14.71 -40.59 -2.84
C PHE A 734 -16.07 -41.01 -2.27
N GLU A 735 -16.74 -41.97 -2.91
CA GLU A 735 -17.98 -42.57 -2.39
C GLU A 735 -17.71 -43.52 -1.20
N LYS A 736 -16.53 -44.16 -1.17
CA LYS A 736 -16.05 -44.96 -0.04
C LYS A 736 -15.01 -44.17 0.75
N GLU A 737 -15.00 -44.31 2.08
CA GLU A 737 -14.04 -43.66 2.98
C GLU A 737 -12.64 -44.31 2.84
N TRP A 738 -11.95 -44.01 1.75
CA TRP A 738 -10.60 -44.52 1.43
C TRP A 738 -9.52 -43.49 1.79
N GLN A 739 -8.41 -43.97 2.34
CA GLN A 739 -7.26 -43.14 2.71
C GLN A 739 -6.46 -42.75 1.45
N ALA A 740 -6.71 -41.55 0.94
CA ALA A 740 -6.11 -41.03 -0.30
C ALA A 740 -5.28 -39.76 -0.05
N PHE A 741 -4.22 -39.60 -0.84
CA PHE A 741 -3.30 -38.45 -0.79
C PHE A 741 -2.94 -38.01 -2.21
N ILE A 742 -2.54 -36.75 -2.39
CA ILE A 742 -2.07 -36.24 -3.67
C ILE A 742 -0.64 -36.72 -3.91
N GLY A 743 -0.45 -37.53 -4.96
CA GLY A 743 0.86 -37.99 -5.39
C GLY A 743 1.57 -36.96 -6.28
N LYS A 744 0.83 -36.24 -7.14
CA LYS A 744 1.38 -35.21 -8.04
C LYS A 744 0.47 -33.99 -8.19
N VAL A 745 1.10 -32.81 -8.31
CA VAL A 745 0.48 -31.52 -8.66
C VAL A 745 1.21 -30.99 -9.89
N LEU A 746 0.71 -31.34 -11.06
CA LEU A 746 1.32 -30.99 -12.34
C LEU A 746 0.87 -29.59 -12.76
N HIS A 747 1.82 -28.69 -12.98
CA HIS A 747 1.54 -27.36 -13.49
C HIS A 747 2.32 -27.09 -14.77
N LYS A 748 1.59 -26.79 -15.85
CA LYS A 748 2.15 -26.33 -17.11
C LYS A 748 1.63 -24.93 -17.43
N ALA A 749 2.56 -24.02 -17.70
CA ALA A 749 2.27 -22.66 -18.14
C ALA A 749 3.14 -22.31 -19.35
N VAL A 750 2.56 -21.55 -20.29
CA VAL A 750 3.27 -21.02 -21.46
C VAL A 750 3.03 -19.52 -21.52
N VAL A 751 4.12 -18.75 -21.63
CA VAL A 751 4.12 -17.28 -21.79
C VAL A 751 5.08 -16.94 -22.93
N LYS A 752 4.69 -16.06 -23.84
CA LYS A 752 5.56 -15.52 -24.89
C LYS A 752 5.32 -14.03 -25.03
N VAL A 753 6.39 -13.24 -25.04
CA VAL A 753 6.37 -11.78 -25.17
C VAL A 753 7.06 -11.36 -26.46
N ASP A 754 6.35 -10.55 -27.25
CA ASP A 754 6.81 -9.94 -28.49
C ASP A 754 6.32 -8.49 -28.62
N GLU A 755 6.61 -7.86 -29.76
CA GLU A 755 6.35 -6.45 -30.02
C GLU A 755 4.87 -6.08 -29.98
N GLU A 756 4.00 -7.02 -30.33
CA GLU A 756 2.56 -6.81 -30.44
C GLU A 756 1.84 -7.06 -29.12
N GLY A 757 2.39 -7.93 -28.27
CA GLY A 757 1.76 -8.30 -27.02
C GLY A 757 2.42 -9.47 -26.33
N THR A 758 1.59 -10.17 -25.58
CA THR A 758 1.73 -11.60 -25.40
C THR A 758 1.04 -12.29 -26.59
N GLU A 759 1.73 -12.29 -27.73
CA GLU A 759 1.34 -12.68 -29.10
C GLU A 759 0.20 -11.93 -29.83
N ALA A 760 0.57 -11.57 -31.08
CA ALA A 760 0.04 -10.66 -32.10
C ALA A 760 -1.38 -10.88 -32.69
N ALA A 761 -1.95 -10.00 -33.56
CA ALA A 761 -1.31 -8.92 -34.35
C ALA A 761 -2.20 -7.71 -34.80
N ALA A 762 -1.54 -6.58 -35.11
CA ALA A 762 -1.87 -5.40 -35.94
C ALA A 762 -3.05 -4.47 -35.57
N VAL A 763 -3.09 -3.17 -35.92
CA VAL A 763 -2.11 -2.05 -36.09
C VAL A 763 -2.94 -0.74 -36.03
N THR A 764 -2.40 0.36 -35.44
CA THR A 764 -2.46 1.79 -35.88
C THR A 764 -2.37 2.72 -34.65
N MET A 765 -1.53 3.77 -34.68
CA MET A 765 -1.40 4.75 -33.58
C MET A 765 -1.23 6.19 -34.12
N ILE A 766 -1.62 7.18 -33.33
CA ILE A 766 -1.50 8.62 -33.64
C ILE A 766 -0.58 9.27 -32.60
N MET A 767 0.38 10.09 -33.06
CA MET A 767 1.28 10.84 -32.18
C MET A 767 0.70 12.23 -31.83
N MET A 768 0.95 12.68 -30.60
CA MET A 768 0.86 14.08 -30.20
C MET A 768 2.24 14.52 -29.68
N ASP A 769 2.74 15.62 -30.24
CA ASP A 769 4.05 16.18 -29.92
C ASP A 769 3.89 17.39 -28.99
N GLY A 770 4.77 17.54 -27.98
CA GLY A 770 4.59 18.53 -26.91
C GLY A 770 5.80 18.67 -26.01
N ALA A 771 6.41 19.86 -25.99
CA ALA A 771 7.75 20.07 -25.45
C ALA A 771 7.83 20.21 -23.91
N GLY A 772 8.80 19.52 -23.31
CA GLY A 772 9.26 19.72 -21.93
C GLY A 772 10.54 18.91 -21.66
N ARG A 773 11.64 19.55 -21.26
CA ARG A 773 12.93 18.88 -20.97
C ARG A 773 12.94 18.27 -19.56
N GLU A 774 12.25 17.16 -19.37
CA GLU A 774 12.59 16.18 -18.33
C GLU A 774 13.41 15.04 -18.95
N GLN A 775 14.42 14.52 -18.23
CA GLN A 775 15.18 13.37 -18.72
C GLN A 775 14.32 12.10 -18.58
N PRO A 776 14.21 11.26 -19.62
CA PRO A 776 13.40 10.06 -19.57
C PRO A 776 13.98 9.05 -18.57
N VAL A 777 13.11 8.28 -17.92
CA VAL A 777 13.52 7.14 -17.10
C VAL A 777 13.95 6.02 -18.05
N GLU A 778 15.23 5.66 -18.01
CA GLU A 778 15.78 4.52 -18.75
C GLU A 778 15.47 3.20 -18.01
N PHE A 779 14.69 2.32 -18.67
CA PHE A 779 14.35 0.97 -18.23
C PHE A 779 14.91 -0.05 -19.24
N VAL A 780 16.10 -0.56 -18.94
CA VAL A 780 16.86 -1.46 -19.83
C VAL A 780 17.00 -2.82 -19.15
N ALA A 781 16.19 -3.79 -19.57
CA ALA A 781 16.14 -5.12 -18.97
C ALA A 781 17.23 -6.07 -19.53
N ASP A 782 18.49 -5.66 -19.43
CA ASP A 782 19.67 -6.38 -19.97
C ASP A 782 20.19 -7.52 -19.06
N HIS A 783 19.41 -7.91 -18.04
CA HIS A 783 19.79 -8.88 -17.02
C HIS A 783 18.55 -9.43 -16.28
N PRO A 784 18.67 -10.49 -15.46
CA PRO A 784 17.56 -11.21 -14.82
C PRO A 784 16.51 -10.35 -14.12
N PHE A 785 15.26 -10.52 -14.55
CA PHE A 785 14.10 -9.80 -14.05
C PHE A 785 12.93 -10.75 -13.72
N SER A 786 11.99 -10.27 -12.93
CA SER A 786 10.72 -10.96 -12.66
C SER A 786 9.56 -10.27 -13.36
N PHE A 787 8.51 -11.01 -13.70
CA PHE A 787 7.28 -10.43 -14.25
C PHE A 787 6.04 -10.96 -13.56
N PHE A 788 5.01 -10.11 -13.44
CA PHE A 788 3.67 -10.47 -13.00
C PHE A 788 2.64 -9.96 -14.01
N ILE A 789 1.77 -10.84 -14.51
CA ILE A 789 0.56 -10.43 -15.26
C ILE A 789 -0.59 -10.38 -14.27
N MET A 790 -1.22 -9.22 -14.12
CA MET A 790 -2.23 -8.97 -13.09
C MET A 790 -3.53 -8.46 -13.71
N GLU A 791 -4.66 -8.85 -13.14
CA GLU A 791 -5.94 -8.17 -13.37
C GLU A 791 -6.06 -7.03 -12.34
N GLU A 792 -6.05 -5.79 -12.81
CA GLU A 792 -5.79 -4.61 -11.97
C GLU A 792 -6.91 -4.33 -10.96
N ARG A 793 -8.17 -4.61 -11.30
CA ARG A 793 -9.31 -4.26 -10.43
C ARG A 793 -9.45 -5.21 -9.24
N SER A 794 -9.22 -6.51 -9.44
CA SER A 794 -9.20 -7.51 -8.36
C SER A 794 -7.83 -7.63 -7.68
N GLY A 795 -6.78 -7.16 -8.33
CA GLY A 795 -5.38 -7.30 -7.88
C GLY A 795 -4.85 -8.73 -8.02
N VAL A 796 -5.57 -9.65 -8.68
CA VAL A 796 -5.21 -11.06 -8.79
C VAL A 796 -4.04 -11.25 -9.76
N ILE A 797 -3.02 -11.99 -9.30
CA ILE A 797 -1.84 -12.33 -10.12
C ILE A 797 -2.16 -13.55 -10.99
N VAL A 798 -2.35 -13.30 -12.28
CA VAL A 798 -2.70 -14.30 -13.30
C VAL A 798 -1.49 -15.14 -13.69
N PHE A 799 -0.35 -14.51 -13.95
CA PHE A 799 0.93 -15.19 -14.18
C PHE A 799 2.04 -14.53 -13.38
N ALA A 800 3.04 -15.33 -13.03
CA ALA A 800 4.27 -14.90 -12.39
C ALA A 800 5.45 -15.65 -12.99
N GLY A 801 6.63 -15.03 -13.05
CA GLY A 801 7.80 -15.68 -13.58
C GLY A 801 9.11 -14.92 -13.43
N HIS A 802 10.20 -15.57 -13.82
CA HIS A 802 11.56 -15.05 -13.81
C HIS A 802 12.20 -15.34 -15.17
N VAL A 803 12.71 -14.30 -15.83
CA VAL A 803 13.52 -14.40 -17.05
C VAL A 803 14.98 -14.35 -16.62
N LEU A 804 15.66 -15.49 -16.73
CA LEU A 804 17.08 -15.68 -16.38
C LEU A 804 17.95 -15.79 -17.64
N ASP A 805 17.36 -16.21 -18.75
CA ASP A 805 17.94 -16.18 -20.10
C ASP A 805 16.81 -16.08 -21.15
N PRO A 806 16.61 -14.92 -21.81
CA PRO A 806 15.52 -14.72 -22.78
C PRO A 806 15.65 -15.56 -24.06
N THR A 807 16.81 -16.19 -24.34
CA THR A 807 16.99 -17.06 -25.50
C THR A 807 16.62 -18.53 -25.23
N THR A 808 16.17 -18.86 -24.01
CA THR A 808 15.76 -20.21 -23.60
C THR A 808 14.27 -20.27 -23.24
N ASN A 809 13.65 -21.45 -23.44
CA ASN A 809 12.20 -21.69 -23.32
C ASN A 809 11.89 -22.73 -22.23
#